data_AF-A0A661XZE5-F1
#
_entry.id   AF-A0A661XZE5-F1
#
_cell.length_a   1.000
_cell.length_b   1.000
_cell.length_c   1.000
_cell.angle_alpha   90.00
_cell.angle_beta   90.00
_cell.angle_gamma   90.00
#
_symmetry.space_group_name_H-M   'P 1'
#
loop_
_entity.id
_entity.type
_entity.pdbx_description
1 polymer ?
#
loop_
_entity_poly.entity_id
_entity_poly.type
_entity_poly.pdbx_seq_one_letter_code
_entity_poly.pdbx_strand_id
1 'polypeptide(L)'
;MKNLYLILFLFLATHFNMSAQSDSLGYPEGDQSFTNKELDVKPIFGLGTGSMAYFGDMFRYQGTSPIMGNWGTKLSLGARITNYLDVQFNYTYGWVSYHENTPERSDNFKSTIKTSGLVFTYNFNNFFKQTPTVHPIIILGVESVEFNSKTDLDGDYHYETDLRALDLDNLGNYSLNSFSIPVGIGADIDLVSGFSVRFSSTMHFTFTDNIDNISDKGEGIRQGDSRNDRYLYTGVTLLYTLDKNNKFEDAYDGAYFGDTDDEDLDKVLDISDNCPHTPEGVQVNEFGCPLDRDKDGVPDYMDDEIDSPAGSIVNEKGEALTDEDFNEMYLTYIDSLGLYTNTIATVYTSNESGRKTVHTRRFSDEIFTVQIATSAEDLSIEQIGKILSIPNVKILNESGTIYYLVGDYDELELAIEEKIILEKEGIEGKVIGLEKGERIAVGQIAIEIEEDYLSGVIDMPERSSISDQIIYRVQIGAFTHPLSMNIFDGVGDMIVLKGQDGLTRYLTGSYDNIQQAASRKIDVLLEGFEGAFIVAYRGGKRISLEEAGNVTSNVSPVAQDKVNKSKIRFKVQVGAYKDKIPANIMDQFITIGNVKTVRQSGITRYLVGDYESYDEARSELKNLQTEGFSDAFIIGTFNNKIISVEEATKLLEK
;
A
#
# COMPACT_ATOMS: atom_id res chain seq x y z
N MET A 1 20.78 3.55 44.20
CA MET A 1 19.99 3.71 42.96
C MET A 1 18.72 2.85 42.93
N LYS A 2 17.94 2.76 44.03
CA LYS A 2 16.62 2.07 44.03
C LYS A 2 15.46 2.91 44.56
N ASN A 3 15.72 4.12 45.08
CA ASN A 3 14.69 4.98 45.68
C ASN A 3 14.35 6.24 44.87
N LEU A 4 14.92 6.43 43.67
CA LEU A 4 14.64 7.61 42.83
C LEU A 4 13.45 7.37 41.88
N TYR A 5 13.25 6.13 41.42
CA TYR A 5 12.12 5.77 40.55
C TYR A 5 10.75 5.78 41.27
N LEU A 6 10.73 5.56 42.59
CA LEU A 6 9.49 5.59 43.36
C LEU A 6 9.00 7.02 43.64
N ILE A 7 9.92 7.99 43.68
CA ILE A 7 9.58 9.41 43.94
C ILE A 7 9.04 10.09 42.68
N LEU A 8 9.52 9.71 41.48
CA LEU A 8 8.99 10.24 40.21
C LEU A 8 7.57 9.73 39.91
N PHE A 9 7.24 8.50 40.33
CA PHE A 9 5.88 7.94 40.20
C PHE A 9 4.89 8.48 41.24
N LEU A 10 5.37 8.90 42.42
CA LEU A 10 4.53 9.50 43.47
C LEU A 10 4.28 11.02 43.30
N PHE A 11 5.13 11.72 42.55
CA PHE A 11 4.94 13.16 42.30
C PHE A 11 3.85 13.46 41.26
N LEU A 12 3.66 12.59 40.27
CA LEU A 12 2.60 12.71 39.25
C LEU A 12 1.20 12.33 39.77
N ALA A 13 1.12 11.63 40.92
CA ALA A 13 -0.15 11.17 41.49
C ALA A 13 -0.72 12.06 42.63
N THR A 14 -0.03 13.12 43.07
CA THR A 14 -0.38 13.82 44.33
C THR A 14 -0.71 15.31 44.21
N HIS A 15 -0.70 15.93 43.02
CA HIS A 15 -0.97 17.37 42.90
C HIS A 15 -2.03 17.73 41.85
N PHE A 16 -3.23 17.18 42.00
CA PHE A 16 -4.46 17.80 41.49
C PHE A 16 -5.64 17.48 42.43
N ASN A 17 -5.56 17.97 43.67
CA ASN A 17 -6.73 18.17 44.52
C ASN A 17 -6.89 19.66 44.75
N MET A 18 -7.54 20.35 43.82
CA MET A 18 -7.96 21.73 44.03
C MET A 18 -9.27 21.68 44.80
N SER A 19 -9.17 21.80 46.13
CA SER A 19 -10.35 21.99 46.99
C SER A 19 -10.81 23.44 46.88
N ALA A 20 -11.97 23.67 46.26
CA ALA A 20 -12.65 24.95 46.30
C ALA A 20 -13.46 25.03 47.60
N GLN A 21 -13.04 25.91 48.52
CA GLN A 21 -13.78 26.27 49.72
C GLN A 21 -14.89 27.26 49.33
N SER A 22 -16.16 26.86 49.46
CA SER A 22 -17.30 27.76 49.27
C SER A 22 -17.72 28.38 50.61
N ASP A 23 -17.57 29.69 50.72
CA ASP A 23 -18.22 30.48 51.77
C ASP A 23 -19.73 30.52 51.52
N SER A 24 -20.48 30.22 52.59
CA SER A 24 -21.93 30.06 52.61
C SER A 24 -22.68 31.40 52.66
N LEU A 25 -23.65 31.60 51.76
CA LEU A 25 -24.82 32.46 51.96
C LEU A 25 -25.98 31.87 51.14
N GLY A 26 -26.97 31.31 51.84
CA GLY A 26 -27.92 30.35 51.28
C GLY A 26 -29.19 30.91 50.63
N TYR A 27 -29.82 30.05 49.82
CA TYR A 27 -31.26 29.90 49.48
C TYR A 27 -31.43 28.55 48.72
N PRO A 28 -32.63 27.94 48.62
CA PRO A 28 -32.84 26.54 48.97
C PRO A 28 -32.83 25.57 47.78
N GLU A 29 -32.45 24.35 48.13
CA GLU A 29 -32.50 23.03 47.46
C GLU A 29 -33.30 22.93 46.14
N GLY A 30 -32.55 22.68 45.07
CA GLY A 30 -32.97 21.94 43.89
C GLY A 30 -31.93 20.86 43.63
N ASP A 31 -32.36 19.60 43.65
CA ASP A 31 -31.53 18.41 43.52
C ASP A 31 -30.87 18.39 42.13
N GLN A 32 -29.59 18.77 42.05
CA GLN A 32 -28.73 18.54 40.89
C GLN A 32 -27.53 17.74 41.35
N SER A 33 -27.57 16.44 41.07
CA SER A 33 -26.39 15.59 41.11
C SER A 33 -25.40 16.09 40.05
N PHE A 34 -24.42 16.91 40.46
CA PHE A 34 -23.23 17.16 39.66
C PHE A 34 -22.42 15.86 39.65
N THR A 35 -22.58 15.07 38.58
CA THR A 35 -21.66 13.98 38.28
C THR A 35 -20.30 14.62 37.96
N ASN A 36 -19.30 14.34 38.81
CA ASN A 36 -17.91 14.65 38.48
C ASN A 36 -17.55 13.86 37.22
N LYS A 37 -17.50 14.50 36.04
CA LYS A 37 -16.98 13.86 34.80
C LYS A 37 -15.50 13.59 35.05
N GLU A 38 -15.14 12.33 35.30
CA GLU A 38 -13.74 11.91 35.41
C GLU A 38 -13.02 12.27 34.11
N LEU A 39 -11.84 12.90 34.24
CA LEU A 39 -11.01 13.26 33.10
C LEU A 39 -10.45 11.96 32.49
N ASP A 40 -10.92 11.58 31.29
CA ASP A 40 -10.45 10.39 30.57
C ASP A 40 -9.05 10.64 29.98
N VAL A 41 -8.02 10.39 30.78
CA VAL A 41 -6.62 10.60 30.42
C VAL A 41 -6.08 9.33 29.76
N LYS A 42 -5.85 9.36 28.45
CA LYS A 42 -5.31 8.23 27.66
C LYS A 42 -3.79 8.30 27.58
N PRO A 43 -3.03 7.36 28.18
CA PRO A 43 -1.56 7.38 28.13
C PRO A 43 -1.02 7.14 26.71
N ILE A 44 0.05 7.83 26.34
CA ILE A 44 0.70 7.75 25.03
C ILE A 44 2.17 7.38 25.22
N PHE A 45 2.63 6.37 24.49
CA PHE A 45 4.03 5.95 24.41
C PHE A 45 4.54 6.17 22.99
N GLY A 46 5.66 6.87 22.84
CA GLY A 46 6.26 7.17 21.54
C GLY A 46 7.70 6.69 21.45
N LEU A 47 8.05 6.04 20.35
CA LEU A 47 9.42 5.73 19.96
C LEU A 47 9.67 6.26 18.55
N GLY A 48 10.65 7.14 18.42
CA GLY A 48 10.94 7.84 17.17
C GLY A 48 12.40 7.85 16.78
N THR A 49 12.63 8.06 15.50
CA THR A 49 13.95 8.15 14.88
C THR A 49 13.92 9.22 13.79
N GLY A 50 15.01 9.96 13.63
CA GLY A 50 15.06 11.08 12.71
C GLY A 50 16.46 11.63 12.48
N SER A 51 16.50 12.68 11.66
CA SER A 51 17.70 13.45 11.37
C SER A 51 17.75 14.72 12.24
N MET A 52 18.95 15.12 12.64
CA MET A 52 19.28 16.31 13.42
C MET A 52 20.23 17.19 12.61
N ALA A 53 19.75 18.37 12.21
CA ALA A 53 20.52 19.35 11.46
C ALA A 53 20.84 20.58 12.32
N TYR A 54 22.07 21.05 12.29
CA TYR A 54 22.55 22.20 13.07
C TYR A 54 22.35 23.52 12.33
N PHE A 55 22.04 24.58 13.08
CA PHE A 55 21.92 25.95 12.61
C PHE A 55 22.51 26.91 13.66
N GLY A 56 23.67 27.49 13.37
CA GLY A 56 24.34 28.46 14.24
C GLY A 56 25.55 29.10 13.55
N ASP A 57 26.58 29.47 14.30
CA ASP A 57 27.63 30.38 13.83
C ASP A 57 28.60 29.79 12.80
N MET A 58 29.00 28.51 12.95
CA MET A 58 29.76 27.82 11.89
C MET A 58 28.98 27.64 10.58
N PHE A 59 27.68 27.93 10.59
CA PHE A 59 26.75 27.74 9.48
C PHE A 59 26.43 29.06 8.76
N ARG A 60 27.43 29.75 8.18
CA ARG A 60 27.17 31.06 7.55
C ARG A 60 26.63 31.03 6.12
N TYR A 61 26.88 30.02 5.29
CA TYR A 61 26.34 29.99 3.92
C TYR A 61 26.36 28.56 3.32
N GLN A 62 25.24 27.83 3.38
CA GLN A 62 24.71 26.91 2.33
C GLN A 62 23.54 26.06 2.89
N GLY A 63 22.43 25.99 2.15
CA GLY A 63 21.20 25.31 2.58
C GLY A 63 21.38 23.81 2.78
N THR A 64 21.34 23.37 4.04
CA THR A 64 21.20 21.96 4.40
C THR A 64 19.75 21.54 4.19
N SER A 65 19.56 20.43 3.50
CA SER A 65 18.23 19.80 3.40
C SER A 65 17.76 19.43 4.81
N PRO A 66 16.48 19.65 5.17
CA PRO A 66 15.88 19.26 6.46
C PRO A 66 16.02 17.78 6.83
N ILE A 67 16.49 16.94 5.90
CA ILE A 67 16.62 15.48 5.99
C ILE A 67 18.11 15.05 5.94
N MET A 68 19.02 15.94 5.52
CA MET A 68 20.47 15.70 5.49
C MET A 68 21.09 16.12 6.83
N GLY A 69 20.75 15.39 7.90
CA GLY A 69 21.24 15.60 9.25
C GLY A 69 21.80 14.32 9.87
N ASN A 70 22.38 14.46 11.06
CA ASN A 70 22.88 13.34 11.85
C ASN A 70 21.74 12.53 12.48
N TRP A 71 22.00 11.30 12.89
CA TRP A 71 20.95 10.47 13.49
C TRP A 71 20.58 10.95 14.91
N GLY A 72 19.28 11.06 15.18
CA GLY A 72 18.70 11.22 16.51
C GLY A 72 17.54 10.24 16.78
N THR A 73 17.39 9.87 18.05
CA THR A 73 16.30 9.03 18.57
C THR A 73 15.45 9.81 19.56
N LYS A 74 14.17 9.46 19.63
CA LYS A 74 13.19 10.14 20.46
C LYS A 74 12.37 9.13 21.24
N LEU A 75 12.20 9.38 22.53
CA LEU A 75 11.25 8.70 23.40
C LEU A 75 10.21 9.72 23.85
N SER A 76 8.95 9.34 23.85
CA SER A 76 7.84 10.22 24.27
C SER A 76 6.96 9.46 25.24
N LEU A 77 6.61 10.08 26.36
CA LEU A 77 5.70 9.52 27.37
C LEU A 77 4.72 10.61 27.76
N GLY A 78 3.43 10.39 27.55
CA GLY A 78 2.46 11.44 27.81
C GLY A 78 1.06 10.93 27.96
N ALA A 79 0.13 11.86 27.83
CA ALA A 79 -1.27 11.53 27.73
C ALA A 79 -2.04 12.56 26.91
N ARG A 80 -3.15 12.11 26.35
CA ARG A 80 -4.16 12.99 25.77
C ARG A 80 -4.94 13.66 26.90
N ILE A 81 -4.88 14.99 26.97
CA ILE A 81 -5.55 15.79 28.00
C ILE A 81 -6.95 16.22 27.53
N THR A 82 -7.08 16.48 26.23
CA THR A 82 -8.35 16.75 25.56
C THR A 82 -8.34 16.06 24.19
N ASN A 83 -9.46 15.98 23.50
CA ASN A 83 -9.53 15.36 22.16
C ASN A 83 -8.56 15.99 21.12
N TYR A 84 -8.10 17.22 21.38
CA TYR A 84 -7.26 18.01 20.49
C TYR A 84 -5.86 18.33 21.05
N LEU A 85 -5.56 17.99 22.31
CA LEU A 85 -4.32 18.37 22.99
C LEU A 85 -3.68 17.19 23.70
N ASP A 86 -2.48 16.83 23.25
CA ASP A 86 -1.61 15.86 23.90
C ASP A 86 -0.51 16.60 24.68
N VAL A 87 -0.22 16.11 25.90
CA VAL A 87 0.92 16.57 26.71
C VAL A 87 1.88 15.41 26.89
N GLN A 88 3.10 15.57 26.41
CA GLN A 88 4.12 14.53 26.37
C GLN A 88 5.42 15.02 27.01
N PHE A 89 6.02 14.19 27.84
CA PHE A 89 7.42 14.30 28.20
C PHE A 89 8.26 13.63 27.10
N ASN A 90 9.05 14.43 26.39
CA ASN A 90 9.95 13.93 25.38
C ASN A 90 11.37 13.81 25.94
N TYR A 91 12.08 12.79 25.49
CA TYR A 91 13.53 12.65 25.63
C TYR A 91 14.13 12.39 24.25
N THR A 92 15.00 13.29 23.78
CA THR A 92 15.68 13.16 22.49
C THR A 92 17.18 12.99 22.72
N TYR A 93 17.79 12.05 22.03
CA TYR A 93 19.23 11.80 22.07
C TYR A 93 19.78 11.73 20.65
N GLY A 94 20.86 12.45 20.38
CA GLY A 94 21.55 12.35 19.10
C GLY A 94 22.80 13.21 19.10
N TRP A 95 23.29 13.51 17.92
CA TRP A 95 24.39 14.45 17.76
C TRP A 95 24.12 15.38 16.60
N VAL A 96 24.75 16.55 16.65
CA VAL A 96 24.88 17.46 15.54
C VAL A 96 26.36 17.66 15.25
N SER A 97 26.70 17.96 14.00
CA SER A 97 28.09 18.18 13.61
C SER A 97 28.14 19.08 12.40
N TYR A 98 29.25 19.79 12.26
CA TYR A 98 29.53 20.57 11.07
C TYR A 98 31.04 20.67 10.86
N HIS A 99 31.44 20.84 9.61
CA HIS A 99 32.81 21.10 9.22
C HIS A 99 32.84 22.32 8.33
N GLU A 100 33.52 23.36 8.79
CA GLU A 100 33.77 24.58 8.04
C GLU A 100 35.18 24.51 7.45
N ASN A 101 35.30 24.71 6.15
CA ASN A 101 36.59 24.79 5.47
C ASN A 101 36.60 26.02 4.55
N THR A 102 36.97 27.15 5.12
CA THR A 102 37.18 28.42 4.42
C THR A 102 38.68 28.75 4.35
N PRO A 103 39.12 29.60 3.41
CA PRO A 103 40.53 30.03 3.34
C PRO A 103 41.04 30.73 4.61
N GLU A 104 40.13 31.26 5.42
CA GLU A 104 40.42 32.02 6.65
C GLU A 104 40.28 31.15 7.90
N ARG A 105 39.51 30.07 7.84
CA ARG A 105 39.11 29.25 8.99
C ARG A 105 38.77 27.81 8.60
N SER A 106 39.42 26.84 9.24
CA SER A 106 39.15 25.40 9.06
C SER A 106 38.85 24.76 10.41
N ASP A 107 37.58 24.74 10.78
CA ASP A 107 37.11 24.23 12.07
C ASP A 107 36.11 23.07 11.87
N ASN A 108 35.98 22.22 12.88
CA ASN A 108 34.94 21.20 12.92
C ASN A 108 34.41 21.05 14.34
N PHE A 109 33.19 20.54 14.44
CA PHE A 109 32.66 20.11 15.72
C PHE A 109 31.67 18.95 15.58
N LYS A 110 31.56 18.19 16.65
CA LYS A 110 30.48 17.25 16.91
C LYS A 110 29.96 17.47 18.31
N SER A 111 28.72 17.88 18.43
CA SER A 111 28.04 18.06 19.70
C SER A 111 27.02 16.95 19.93
N THR A 112 27.18 16.21 21.03
CA THR A 112 26.15 15.27 21.48
C THR A 112 25.03 16.06 22.15
N ILE A 113 23.80 15.90 21.69
CA ILE A 113 22.63 16.63 22.18
C ILE A 113 21.71 15.67 22.91
N LYS A 114 21.33 16.04 24.13
CA LYS A 114 20.26 15.40 24.90
C LYS A 114 19.23 16.46 25.23
N THR A 115 17.98 16.24 24.84
CA THR A 115 16.89 17.09 25.33
C THR A 115 15.87 16.30 26.10
N SER A 116 15.31 16.95 27.12
CA SER A 116 14.21 16.38 27.87
C SER A 116 13.26 17.46 28.35
N GLY A 117 11.95 17.27 28.18
CA GLY A 117 10.98 18.24 28.67
C GLY A 117 9.56 18.02 28.17
N LEU A 118 8.71 18.99 28.47
CA LEU A 118 7.28 18.92 28.18
C LEU A 118 6.99 19.49 26.80
N VAL A 119 6.23 18.74 26.02
CA VAL A 119 5.82 19.08 24.67
C VAL A 119 4.31 18.90 24.54
N PHE A 120 3.68 19.95 24.04
CA PHE A 120 2.27 20.08 23.76
C PHE A 120 2.08 19.86 22.26
N THR A 121 1.26 18.87 21.91
CA THR A 121 0.85 18.65 20.51
C THR A 121 -0.61 19.01 20.38
N TYR A 122 -0.92 19.96 19.49
CA TYR A 122 -2.29 20.31 19.16
C TYR A 122 -2.65 19.71 17.81
N ASN A 123 -3.74 18.93 17.76
CA ASN A 123 -4.31 18.42 16.52
C ASN A 123 -5.52 19.27 16.10
N PHE A 124 -5.66 19.48 14.79
CA PHE A 124 -6.70 20.34 14.24
C PHE A 124 -8.01 19.61 13.97
N ASN A 125 -8.24 18.44 14.57
CA ASN A 125 -9.41 17.60 14.31
C ASN A 125 -10.73 18.35 14.54
N ASN A 126 -10.76 19.29 15.48
CA ASN A 126 -11.92 20.14 15.75
C ASN A 126 -12.35 21.05 14.56
N PHE A 127 -11.48 21.26 13.57
CA PHE A 127 -11.76 22.11 12.41
C PHE A 127 -12.25 21.31 11.19
N PHE A 128 -12.20 19.98 11.24
CA PHE A 128 -12.65 19.12 10.17
C PHE A 128 -14.05 18.57 10.50
N LYS A 129 -14.97 18.67 9.55
CA LYS A 129 -16.35 18.16 9.69
C LYS A 129 -16.41 16.62 9.73
N GLN A 130 -15.39 15.96 9.17
CA GLN A 130 -15.20 14.51 9.21
C GLN A 130 -13.79 14.23 9.73
N THR A 131 -13.59 13.14 10.46
CA THR A 131 -12.26 12.76 10.98
C THR A 131 -11.33 12.41 9.82
N PRO A 132 -10.30 13.22 9.54
CA PRO A 132 -9.41 12.96 8.41
C PRO A 132 -8.51 11.76 8.72
N THR A 133 -8.18 10.93 7.73
CA THR A 133 -7.20 9.82 7.88
C THR A 133 -5.79 10.32 8.24
N VAL A 134 -5.50 11.58 7.94
CA VAL A 134 -4.24 12.27 8.25
C VAL A 134 -4.57 13.45 9.15
N HIS A 135 -4.03 13.44 10.37
CA HIS A 135 -4.27 14.47 11.37
C HIS A 135 -3.13 15.49 11.36
N PRO A 136 -3.31 16.69 10.78
CA PRO A 136 -2.28 17.72 10.88
C PRO A 136 -2.10 18.15 12.34
N ILE A 137 -0.86 18.40 12.72
CA ILE A 137 -0.49 18.78 14.09
C ILE A 137 0.51 19.94 14.11
N ILE A 138 0.44 20.72 15.18
CA ILE A 138 1.50 21.64 15.60
C ILE A 138 2.08 21.19 16.93
N ILE A 139 3.36 21.47 17.12
CA ILE A 139 4.14 21.05 18.28
C ILE A 139 4.75 22.30 18.91
N LEU A 140 4.58 22.44 20.22
CA LEU A 140 5.20 23.49 21.02
C LEU A 140 5.66 22.90 22.35
N GLY A 141 6.79 23.31 22.90
CA GLY A 141 7.21 22.80 24.20
C GLY A 141 8.28 23.63 24.89
N VAL A 142 8.75 23.08 26.01
CA VAL A 142 9.89 23.59 26.77
C VAL A 142 10.73 22.40 27.19
N GLU A 143 11.99 22.39 26.76
CA GLU A 143 12.94 21.32 27.01
C GLU A 143 14.20 21.84 27.70
N SER A 144 14.77 21.05 28.58
CA SER A 144 16.17 21.18 29.00
C SER A 144 17.04 20.59 27.89
N VAL A 145 18.10 21.29 27.51
CA VAL A 145 19.12 20.79 26.58
C VAL A 145 20.46 20.65 27.28
N GLU A 146 21.04 19.46 27.20
CA GLU A 146 22.42 19.17 27.57
C GLU A 146 23.18 18.91 26.27
N PHE A 147 24.32 19.58 26.11
CA PHE A 147 25.17 19.42 24.93
C PHE A 147 26.62 19.21 25.33
N ASN A 148 27.37 18.46 24.53
CA ASN A 148 28.81 18.26 24.75
C ASN A 148 29.54 18.23 23.42
N SER A 149 30.36 19.25 23.20
CA SER A 149 30.96 19.57 21.91
C SER A 149 32.43 19.17 21.88
N LYS A 150 32.78 18.42 20.84
CA LYS A 150 34.14 17.93 20.61
C LYS A 150 34.62 18.31 19.22
N THR A 151 35.93 18.36 19.04
CA THR A 151 36.61 18.60 17.77
C THR A 151 37.57 17.45 17.47
N ASP A 152 37.79 17.24 16.18
CA ASP A 152 38.89 16.46 15.62
C ASP A 152 40.02 17.43 15.22
N LEU A 153 41.24 17.19 15.72
CA LEU A 153 42.42 18.01 15.42
C LEU A 153 43.31 17.39 14.32
N ASP A 154 43.21 16.08 14.10
CA ASP A 154 44.10 15.31 13.22
C ASP A 154 43.46 15.04 11.85
N GLY A 155 42.16 15.32 11.70
CA GLY A 155 41.41 15.19 10.45
C GLY A 155 41.03 13.74 10.12
N ASP A 156 41.04 12.86 11.12
CA ASP A 156 40.71 11.44 11.01
C ASP A 156 39.23 11.13 11.31
N TYR A 157 38.43 12.18 11.54
CA TYR A 157 37.02 12.15 11.93
C TYR A 157 36.75 11.54 13.32
N HIS A 158 37.78 11.41 14.16
CA HIS A 158 37.66 11.02 15.56
C HIS A 158 37.57 12.26 16.48
N TYR A 159 36.33 12.59 16.86
CA TYR A 159 36.03 13.72 17.74
C TYR A 159 36.33 13.38 19.22
N GLU A 160 37.61 13.41 19.59
CA GLU A 160 38.09 13.04 20.93
C GLU A 160 38.30 14.25 21.86
N THR A 161 38.66 15.40 21.27
CA THR A 161 39.08 16.60 22.03
C THR A 161 37.87 17.42 22.44
N ASP A 162 37.72 17.69 23.75
CA ASP A 162 36.68 18.56 24.30
C ASP A 162 36.97 20.03 23.93
N LEU A 163 36.03 20.66 23.21
CA LEU A 163 36.19 22.04 22.73
C LEU A 163 36.24 23.07 23.87
N ARG A 164 35.50 22.82 24.96
CA ARG A 164 35.50 23.69 26.14
C ARG A 164 36.81 23.60 26.91
N ALA A 165 37.43 22.42 26.94
CA ALA A 165 38.74 22.23 27.58
C ALA A 165 39.89 22.86 26.79
N LEU A 166 39.75 22.96 25.46
CA LEU A 166 40.72 23.57 24.57
C LEU A 166 40.73 25.11 24.70
N ASP A 167 39.58 25.69 25.05
CA ASP A 167 39.38 27.12 25.37
C ASP A 167 40.01 28.07 24.32
N LEU A 168 39.84 27.75 23.04
CA LEU A 168 40.43 28.50 21.91
C LEU A 168 40.04 29.98 21.90
N ASP A 169 38.86 30.29 22.43
CA ASP A 169 38.19 31.58 22.33
C ASP A 169 38.13 32.31 23.69
N ASN A 170 38.89 31.84 24.70
CA ASN A 170 38.92 32.38 26.07
C ASN A 170 37.52 32.48 26.74
N LEU A 171 36.61 31.57 26.36
CA LEU A 171 35.25 31.50 26.90
C LEU A 171 35.22 30.89 28.31
N GLY A 172 36.26 30.14 28.67
CA GLY A 172 36.36 29.40 29.92
C GLY A 172 35.33 28.28 30.04
N ASN A 173 35.03 27.88 31.28
CA ASN A 173 34.05 26.83 31.55
C ASN A 173 32.61 27.36 31.47
N TYR A 174 32.06 27.45 30.27
CA TYR A 174 30.64 27.74 30.05
C TYR A 174 29.75 26.52 30.39
N SER A 175 28.46 26.79 30.61
CA SER A 175 27.46 25.76 30.96
C SER A 175 27.14 24.87 29.76
N LEU A 176 27.14 23.55 29.98
CA LEU A 176 26.69 22.55 29.00
C LEU A 176 25.18 22.30 29.05
N ASN A 177 24.49 22.94 30.01
CA ASN A 177 23.04 22.85 30.17
C ASN A 177 22.42 24.20 29.82
N SER A 178 21.33 24.15 29.07
CA SER A 178 20.48 25.30 28.75
C SER A 178 19.03 24.83 28.59
N PHE A 179 18.17 25.70 28.09
CA PHE A 179 16.79 25.40 27.71
C PHE A 179 16.61 25.52 26.20
N SER A 180 15.56 24.88 25.67
CA SER A 180 15.12 25.07 24.31
C SER A 180 13.59 25.11 24.22
N ILE A 181 13.11 25.86 23.25
CA ILE A 181 11.68 25.87 22.87
C ILE A 181 11.58 25.11 21.55
N PRO A 182 11.12 23.84 21.55
CA PRO A 182 10.74 23.15 20.32
C PRO A 182 9.48 23.77 19.72
N VAL A 183 9.54 24.12 18.45
CA VAL A 183 8.40 24.54 17.63
C VAL A 183 8.39 23.70 16.35
N GLY A 184 7.31 23.00 16.09
CA GLY A 184 7.24 22.06 14.99
C GLY A 184 5.87 21.92 14.35
N ILE A 185 5.88 21.26 13.21
CA ILE A 185 4.70 20.86 12.46
C ILE A 185 4.81 19.39 12.10
N GLY A 186 3.68 18.74 11.86
CA GLY A 186 3.68 17.35 11.46
C GLY A 186 2.29 16.85 11.07
N ALA A 187 2.22 15.54 10.87
CA ALA A 187 0.98 14.83 10.69
C ALA A 187 1.02 13.47 11.38
N ASP A 188 -0.07 13.11 12.03
CA ASP A 188 -0.31 11.77 12.57
C ASP A 188 -1.17 10.97 11.58
N ILE A 189 -0.81 9.71 11.36
CA ILE A 189 -1.56 8.76 10.54
C ILE A 189 -1.93 7.59 11.45
N ASP A 190 -3.21 7.35 11.63
CA ASP A 190 -3.69 6.19 12.39
C ASP A 190 -3.55 4.92 11.54
N LEU A 191 -2.93 3.88 12.12
CA LEU A 191 -2.70 2.62 11.41
C LEU A 191 -3.77 1.58 11.78
N VAL A 192 -3.89 1.31 13.09
CA VAL A 192 -4.83 0.36 13.70
C VAL A 192 -5.16 0.87 15.09
N SER A 193 -6.16 0.28 15.76
CA SER A 193 -6.57 0.73 17.11
C SER A 193 -5.38 0.86 18.06
N GLY A 194 -5.20 2.07 18.60
CA GLY A 194 -4.12 2.43 19.52
C GLY A 194 -2.76 2.74 18.88
N PHE A 195 -2.51 2.41 17.61
CA PHE A 195 -1.22 2.68 16.95
C PHE A 195 -1.33 3.77 15.87
N SER A 196 -0.49 4.80 16.01
CA SER A 196 -0.39 5.90 15.05
C SER A 196 1.07 6.15 14.68
N VAL A 197 1.32 6.66 13.47
CA VAL A 197 2.65 7.10 13.03
C VAL A 197 2.65 8.61 12.85
N ARG A 198 3.59 9.29 13.53
CA ARG A 198 3.81 10.72 13.45
C ARG A 198 4.99 11.04 12.55
N PHE A 199 4.76 11.84 11.52
CA PHE A 199 5.82 12.49 10.75
C PHE A 199 5.93 13.93 11.23
N SER A 200 7.11 14.36 11.69
CA SER A 200 7.27 15.72 12.24
C SER A 200 8.61 16.35 11.93
N SER A 201 8.60 17.67 11.79
CA SER A 201 9.78 18.52 11.71
C SER A 201 9.69 19.59 12.79
N THR A 202 10.65 19.59 13.71
CA THR A 202 10.65 20.40 14.95
C THR A 202 11.95 21.18 15.08
N MET A 203 11.87 22.50 15.02
CA MET A 203 12.99 23.40 15.26
C MET A 203 13.13 23.64 16.76
N HIS A 204 14.30 23.33 17.33
CA HIS A 204 14.62 23.59 18.73
C HIS A 204 15.39 24.91 18.82
N PHE A 205 14.72 25.95 19.30
CA PHE A 205 15.34 27.25 19.58
C PHE A 205 16.02 27.19 20.94
N THR A 206 17.35 27.11 20.97
CA THR A 206 18.07 27.00 22.24
C THR A 206 18.39 28.36 22.85
N PHE A 207 18.65 28.38 24.15
CA PHE A 207 19.05 29.56 24.91
C PHE A 207 20.56 29.56 25.17
N THR A 208 21.32 29.00 24.23
CA THR A 208 22.78 28.92 24.31
C THR A 208 23.37 29.17 22.93
N ASP A 209 24.55 29.76 22.95
CA ASP A 209 25.33 30.15 21.78
C ASP A 209 26.67 29.41 21.81
N ASN A 210 26.67 28.16 22.24
CA ASN A 210 27.93 27.44 22.51
C ASN A 210 27.85 25.96 22.12
N ILE A 211 26.83 25.56 21.37
CA ILE A 211 26.66 24.18 20.89
C ILE A 211 27.82 23.81 19.97
N ASP A 212 28.39 24.75 19.23
CA ASP A 212 29.58 24.58 18.41
C ASP A 212 30.86 25.16 19.05
N ASN A 213 30.76 25.68 20.29
CA ASN A 213 31.82 26.40 21.01
C ASN A 213 32.21 27.74 20.36
N ILE A 214 31.29 28.40 19.64
CA ILE A 214 31.51 29.72 19.05
C ILE A 214 30.38 30.65 19.50
N SER A 215 30.73 31.85 19.96
CA SER A 215 29.77 32.85 20.43
C SER A 215 30.21 34.28 20.15
N ASP A 216 29.32 35.24 20.42
CA ASP A 216 29.62 36.69 20.40
C ASP A 216 30.81 37.13 21.27
N LYS A 217 31.14 36.35 22.30
CA LYS A 217 32.27 36.55 23.21
C LYS A 217 33.59 35.97 22.71
N GLY A 218 33.57 35.24 21.59
CA GLY A 218 34.78 34.66 21.02
C GLY A 218 35.76 35.71 20.50
N GLU A 219 37.00 35.30 20.25
CA GLU A 219 38.07 36.20 19.84
C GLU A 219 38.51 35.95 18.38
N GLY A 220 38.92 37.02 17.69
CA GLY A 220 39.53 36.94 16.38
C GLY A 220 38.61 36.38 15.28
N ILE A 221 39.15 35.48 14.46
CA ILE A 221 38.43 34.89 13.31
C ILE A 221 37.32 33.91 13.72
N ARG A 222 37.29 33.50 14.99
CA ARG A 222 36.30 32.57 15.56
C ARG A 222 35.18 33.29 16.31
N GLN A 223 35.16 34.63 16.32
CA GLN A 223 34.09 35.39 16.95
C GLN A 223 32.75 35.16 16.22
N GLY A 224 31.76 34.65 16.96
CA GLY A 224 30.40 34.37 16.51
C GLY A 224 29.51 35.60 16.45
N ASP A 225 28.24 35.41 16.11
CA ASP A 225 27.20 36.43 16.29
C ASP A 225 26.49 36.29 17.64
N SER A 226 25.50 37.14 17.93
CA SER A 226 24.81 37.14 19.23
C SER A 226 23.55 36.26 19.25
N ARG A 227 23.34 35.40 18.24
CA ARG A 227 22.13 34.60 18.06
C ARG A 227 22.41 33.18 18.50
N ASN A 228 21.73 32.78 19.56
CA ASN A 228 21.74 31.41 20.04
C ASN A 228 21.58 30.35 18.92
N ASP A 229 22.30 29.25 19.14
CA ASP A 229 22.28 28.06 18.33
C ASP A 229 20.90 27.39 18.31
N ARG A 230 20.66 26.67 17.22
CA ARG A 230 19.42 25.93 17.00
C ARG A 230 19.73 24.63 16.30
N TYR A 231 18.80 23.69 16.40
CA TYR A 231 18.85 22.50 15.58
C TYR A 231 17.45 22.06 15.18
N LEU A 232 17.34 21.45 14.01
CA LEU A 232 16.11 20.89 13.46
C LEU A 232 16.12 19.39 13.65
N TYR A 233 15.07 18.85 14.27
CA TYR A 233 14.77 17.42 14.29
C TYR A 233 13.66 17.11 13.28
N THR A 234 13.96 16.33 12.25
CA THR A 234 12.96 15.82 11.30
C THR A 234 12.93 14.30 11.40
N GLY A 235 11.80 13.73 11.80
CA GLY A 235 11.72 12.30 12.11
C GLY A 235 10.32 11.70 12.09
N VAL A 236 10.32 10.38 12.22
CA VAL A 236 9.13 9.52 12.29
C VAL A 236 9.04 8.97 13.70
N THR A 237 7.86 9.02 14.32
CA THR A 237 7.60 8.49 15.67
C THR A 237 6.43 7.52 15.62
N LEU A 238 6.64 6.28 16.05
CA LEU A 238 5.56 5.34 16.30
C LEU A 238 4.95 5.66 17.67
N LEU A 239 3.64 5.87 17.71
CA LEU A 239 2.87 6.20 18.89
C LEU A 239 1.94 5.04 19.23
N TYR A 240 1.86 4.69 20.51
CA TYR A 240 0.92 3.74 21.06
C TYR A 240 0.11 4.41 22.17
N THR A 241 -1.19 4.56 21.96
CA THR A 241 -2.13 5.15 22.91
C THR A 241 -2.85 4.02 23.65
N LEU A 242 -2.70 3.97 24.96
CA LEU A 242 -3.45 3.06 25.82
C LEU A 242 -4.88 3.57 25.99
N ASP A 243 -5.82 2.87 25.38
CA ASP A 243 -7.23 3.01 25.73
C ASP A 243 -7.58 1.95 26.79
N LYS A 244 -8.12 2.39 27.94
CA LYS A 244 -8.47 1.49 29.05
C LYS A 244 -9.78 0.73 28.78
N ASN A 245 -10.50 1.12 27.73
CA ASN A 245 -11.71 0.47 27.27
C ASN A 245 -11.45 -0.39 26.02
N ASN A 246 -10.62 -1.43 26.18
CA ASN A 246 -10.70 -2.61 25.29
C ASN A 246 -11.84 -3.55 25.74
N LYS A 247 -13.00 -2.95 26.04
CA LYS A 247 -14.28 -3.60 25.86
C LYS A 247 -14.87 -2.98 24.61
N PHE A 248 -15.16 -3.81 23.61
CA PHE A 248 -16.13 -3.47 22.58
C PHE A 248 -17.44 -3.16 23.32
N GLU A 249 -17.67 -1.88 23.60
CA GLU A 249 -18.91 -1.38 24.16
C GLU A 249 -19.10 -0.01 23.53
N ASP A 250 -20.01 0.00 22.57
CA ASP A 250 -20.50 1.16 21.86
C ASP A 250 -20.88 2.25 22.87
N ALA A 251 -20.27 3.42 22.74
CA ALA A 251 -20.62 4.58 23.53
C ALA A 251 -20.44 5.83 22.69
N TYR A 252 -21.47 6.11 21.89
CA TYR A 252 -21.93 7.47 21.63
C TYR A 252 -21.94 8.26 22.97
N ASP A 253 -20.94 9.11 23.23
CA ASP A 253 -21.01 10.16 24.26
C ASP A 253 -21.23 11.50 23.57
N GLY A 254 -22.48 11.94 23.62
CA GLY A 254 -23.01 13.09 22.90
C GLY A 254 -22.42 14.42 23.34
N ALA A 255 -22.08 15.23 22.33
CA ALA A 255 -22.13 16.68 22.43
C ALA A 255 -23.28 17.17 21.55
N TYR A 256 -24.49 17.14 22.11
CA TYR A 256 -25.67 17.83 21.61
C TYR A 256 -25.35 19.33 21.42
N PHE A 257 -25.06 19.74 20.18
CA PHE A 257 -25.84 20.81 19.60
C PHE A 257 -27.07 20.11 19.04
N GLY A 258 -28.24 20.41 19.59
CA GLY A 258 -29.48 19.76 19.17
C GLY A 258 -29.74 20.06 17.70
N ASP A 259 -29.38 19.12 16.83
CA ASP A 259 -30.20 18.81 15.67
C ASP A 259 -31.50 18.25 16.24
N THR A 260 -32.53 19.07 16.17
CA THR A 260 -33.93 18.62 16.25
C THR A 260 -34.41 18.16 14.89
N ASP A 261 -33.48 17.93 13.98
CA ASP A 261 -33.74 17.53 12.62
C ASP A 261 -34.01 16.01 12.63
N ASP A 262 -35.00 15.67 11.82
CA ASP A 262 -35.52 14.33 11.57
C ASP A 262 -35.57 14.30 10.04
N GLU A 263 -34.45 13.91 9.42
CA GLU A 263 -34.17 14.04 7.99
C GLU A 263 -35.11 13.17 7.15
N ASP A 264 -35.55 12.03 7.69
CA ASP A 264 -36.43 11.08 7.02
C ASP A 264 -37.89 11.05 7.53
N LEU A 265 -38.20 11.83 8.58
CA LEU A 265 -39.52 12.09 9.13
C LEU A 265 -40.20 10.85 9.74
N ASP A 266 -39.41 9.90 10.24
CA ASP A 266 -39.90 8.67 10.85
C ASP A 266 -40.33 8.83 12.33
N LYS A 267 -40.16 10.06 12.89
CA LYS A 267 -40.45 10.49 14.26
C LYS A 267 -39.40 10.09 15.30
N VAL A 268 -38.24 9.63 14.86
CA VAL A 268 -37.04 9.47 15.67
C VAL A 268 -36.02 10.51 15.20
N LEU A 269 -35.54 11.34 16.11
CA LEU A 269 -34.57 12.38 15.76
C LEU A 269 -33.29 11.74 15.21
N ASP A 270 -32.63 12.35 14.22
CA ASP A 270 -31.43 11.81 13.53
C ASP A 270 -30.33 11.34 14.51
N ILE A 271 -30.22 12.02 15.65
CA ILE A 271 -29.25 11.74 16.72
C ILE A 271 -29.56 10.46 17.53
N SER A 272 -30.78 9.93 17.42
CA SER A 272 -31.28 8.71 18.07
C SER A 272 -31.81 7.70 17.06
N ASP A 273 -31.71 8.01 15.77
CA ASP A 273 -32.09 7.12 14.67
C ASP A 273 -30.88 6.27 14.24
N ASN A 274 -31.04 4.96 14.36
CA ASN A 274 -30.05 3.98 13.95
C ASN A 274 -30.20 3.57 12.48
N CYS A 275 -31.30 3.96 11.83
CA CYS A 275 -31.67 3.56 10.47
C CYS A 275 -32.03 4.80 9.61
N PRO A 276 -31.03 5.64 9.27
CA PRO A 276 -31.26 6.87 8.53
C PRO A 276 -31.78 6.59 7.12
N HIS A 277 -32.80 7.34 6.70
CA HIS A 277 -33.59 7.21 5.47
C HIS A 277 -34.70 6.16 5.51
N THR A 278 -35.32 5.94 6.67
CA THR A 278 -36.53 5.13 6.76
C THR A 278 -37.69 5.83 6.01
N PRO A 279 -38.40 5.13 5.10
CA PRO A 279 -39.48 5.74 4.35
C PRO A 279 -40.61 6.25 5.25
N GLU A 280 -41.09 7.47 4.99
CA GLU A 280 -42.17 8.11 5.76
C GLU A 280 -43.42 7.19 5.87
N GLY A 281 -43.86 6.94 7.10
CA GLY A 281 -45.07 6.16 7.40
C GLY A 281 -44.84 4.67 7.67
N VAL A 282 -43.61 4.17 7.55
CA VAL A 282 -43.22 2.83 8.03
C VAL A 282 -43.26 2.80 9.57
N GLN A 283 -43.66 1.66 10.15
CA GLN A 283 -43.61 1.50 11.60
C GLN A 283 -42.18 1.20 12.04
N VAL A 284 -41.63 2.09 12.85
CA VAL A 284 -40.29 1.99 13.41
C VAL A 284 -40.32 1.68 14.90
N ASN A 285 -39.23 1.10 15.39
CA ASN A 285 -39.02 0.88 16.82
C ASN A 285 -38.49 2.16 17.51
N GLU A 286 -38.13 2.05 18.80
CA GLU A 286 -37.64 3.19 19.59
C GLU A 286 -36.29 3.77 19.11
N PHE A 287 -35.66 3.16 18.09
CA PHE A 287 -34.38 3.54 17.51
C PHE A 287 -34.49 3.94 16.02
N GLY A 288 -35.68 4.18 15.49
CA GLY A 288 -35.90 4.58 14.08
C GLY A 288 -35.75 3.44 13.06
N CYS A 289 -35.42 2.23 13.51
CA CYS A 289 -35.34 1.08 12.63
C CYS A 289 -36.72 0.46 12.34
N PRO A 290 -37.02 0.13 11.07
CA PRO A 290 -38.22 -0.61 10.69
C PRO A 290 -38.41 -1.90 11.49
N LEU A 291 -39.66 -2.24 11.79
CA LEU A 291 -39.98 -3.50 12.44
C LEU A 291 -39.67 -4.70 11.52
N ASP A 292 -38.94 -5.67 12.06
CA ASP A 292 -38.66 -6.99 11.49
C ASP A 292 -39.10 -8.03 12.55
N ARG A 293 -40.21 -8.73 12.26
CA ARG A 293 -40.92 -9.55 13.23
C ARG A 293 -40.28 -10.92 13.44
N ASP A 294 -39.84 -11.56 12.37
CA ASP A 294 -39.29 -12.91 12.37
C ASP A 294 -37.75 -12.93 12.45
N LYS A 295 -37.13 -11.75 12.29
CA LYS A 295 -35.71 -11.46 12.47
C LYS A 295 -34.83 -12.14 11.43
N ASP A 296 -35.32 -12.24 10.21
CA ASP A 296 -34.56 -12.77 9.08
C ASP A 296 -33.62 -11.73 8.44
N GLY A 297 -33.76 -10.45 8.83
CA GLY A 297 -32.95 -9.32 8.36
C GLY A 297 -33.61 -8.46 7.28
N VAL A 298 -34.83 -8.78 6.86
CA VAL A 298 -35.64 -7.97 5.93
C VAL A 298 -36.82 -7.35 6.70
N PRO A 299 -37.01 -6.02 6.66
CA PRO A 299 -38.13 -5.38 7.36
C PRO A 299 -39.52 -5.81 6.87
N ASP A 300 -40.51 -5.88 7.77
CA ASP A 300 -41.91 -6.28 7.50
C ASP A 300 -42.57 -5.56 6.30
N TYR A 301 -42.10 -4.35 5.95
CA TYR A 301 -42.66 -3.55 4.84
C TYR A 301 -42.01 -3.84 3.47
N MET A 302 -40.84 -4.47 3.46
CA MET A 302 -40.13 -4.98 2.27
C MET A 302 -40.19 -6.50 2.15
N ASP A 303 -40.72 -7.17 3.17
CA ASP A 303 -40.82 -8.61 3.27
C ASP A 303 -42.13 -9.13 2.63
N ASP A 304 -41.98 -9.90 1.57
CA ASP A 304 -43.05 -10.61 0.87
C ASP A 304 -43.50 -11.88 1.64
N GLU A 305 -42.66 -12.44 2.53
CA GLU A 305 -42.90 -13.60 3.40
C GLU A 305 -42.77 -13.25 4.90
N ILE A 306 -43.70 -12.44 5.42
CA ILE A 306 -43.79 -11.89 6.80
C ILE A 306 -43.40 -12.82 7.99
N ASP A 307 -43.47 -14.15 7.82
CA ASP A 307 -43.10 -15.13 8.85
C ASP A 307 -42.27 -16.28 8.22
N SER A 308 -41.08 -15.96 7.74
CA SER A 308 -40.10 -16.90 7.22
C SER A 308 -39.67 -17.95 8.26
N PRO A 309 -39.35 -19.20 7.87
CA PRO A 309 -39.00 -20.23 8.83
C PRO A 309 -37.73 -19.87 9.61
N ALA A 310 -37.78 -19.98 10.94
CA ALA A 310 -36.69 -19.56 11.83
C ALA A 310 -35.32 -20.16 11.45
N GLY A 311 -34.36 -19.30 11.11
CA GLY A 311 -33.00 -19.67 10.72
C GLY A 311 -32.79 -19.94 9.23
N SER A 312 -33.81 -19.74 8.39
CA SER A 312 -33.67 -19.71 6.93
C SER A 312 -32.85 -18.50 6.48
N ILE A 313 -32.15 -18.63 5.35
CA ILE A 313 -31.51 -17.50 4.67
C ILE A 313 -32.51 -17.02 3.63
N VAL A 314 -32.81 -15.73 3.62
CA VAL A 314 -33.82 -15.13 2.74
C VAL A 314 -33.20 -14.30 1.62
N ASN A 315 -33.96 -14.03 0.57
CA ASN A 315 -33.57 -13.11 -0.50
C ASN A 315 -33.87 -11.63 -0.12
N GLU A 316 -33.61 -10.68 -1.03
CA GLU A 316 -33.83 -9.24 -0.80
C GLU A 316 -35.29 -8.84 -0.50
N LYS A 317 -36.23 -9.77 -0.64
CA LYS A 317 -37.66 -9.60 -0.39
C LYS A 317 -38.17 -10.47 0.76
N GLY A 318 -37.29 -11.07 1.56
CA GLY A 318 -37.67 -11.88 2.73
C GLY A 318 -38.19 -13.29 2.41
N GLU A 319 -38.18 -13.73 1.15
CA GLU A 319 -38.58 -15.10 0.80
C GLU A 319 -37.43 -16.09 1.12
N ALA A 320 -37.75 -17.20 1.77
CA ALA A 320 -36.76 -18.24 2.12
C ALA A 320 -36.13 -18.91 0.90
N LEU A 321 -34.79 -18.88 0.80
CA LEU A 321 -34.03 -19.47 -0.30
C LEU A 321 -34.14 -20.99 -0.32
N THR A 322 -34.42 -21.55 -1.49
CA THR A 322 -34.46 -22.99 -1.74
C THR A 322 -33.11 -23.54 -2.22
N ASP A 323 -32.96 -24.86 -2.22
CA ASP A 323 -31.75 -25.53 -2.74
C ASP A 323 -31.43 -25.15 -4.20
N GLU A 324 -32.45 -24.82 -5.00
CA GLU A 324 -32.29 -24.38 -6.40
C GLU A 324 -31.71 -22.94 -6.44
N ASP A 325 -32.17 -22.05 -5.57
CA ASP A 325 -31.70 -20.66 -5.50
C ASP A 325 -30.23 -20.59 -5.06
N PHE A 326 -29.83 -21.44 -4.10
CA PHE A 326 -28.42 -21.55 -3.71
C PHE A 326 -27.55 -22.07 -4.86
N ASN A 327 -28.08 -22.97 -5.68
CA ASN A 327 -27.37 -23.47 -6.85
C ASN A 327 -27.20 -22.36 -7.90
N GLU A 328 -28.21 -21.53 -8.14
CA GLU A 328 -28.14 -20.37 -9.03
C GLU A 328 -27.17 -19.28 -8.52
N MET A 329 -27.19 -18.99 -7.21
CA MET A 329 -26.21 -18.09 -6.57
C MET A 329 -24.78 -18.63 -6.69
N TYR A 330 -24.58 -19.93 -6.52
CA TYR A 330 -23.27 -20.55 -6.70
C TYR A 330 -22.81 -20.51 -8.17
N LEU A 331 -23.71 -20.76 -9.12
CA LEU A 331 -23.43 -20.64 -10.54
C LEU A 331 -23.03 -19.22 -10.90
N THR A 332 -23.70 -18.20 -10.36
CA THR A 332 -23.35 -16.78 -10.50
C THR A 332 -21.98 -16.45 -9.87
N TYR A 333 -21.66 -17.01 -8.71
CA TYR A 333 -20.38 -16.77 -8.03
C TYR A 333 -19.18 -17.34 -8.80
N ILE A 334 -19.33 -18.51 -9.43
CA ILE A 334 -18.26 -19.13 -10.23
C ILE A 334 -18.23 -18.66 -11.69
N ASP A 335 -19.19 -17.83 -12.07
CA ASP A 335 -19.32 -17.31 -13.41
C ASP A 335 -18.35 -16.16 -13.68
N SER A 336 -17.21 -16.50 -14.28
CA SER A 336 -16.21 -15.51 -14.72
C SER A 336 -16.61 -14.77 -16.00
N LEU A 337 -17.78 -15.08 -16.60
CA LEU A 337 -18.29 -14.53 -17.86
C LEU A 337 -19.55 -13.65 -17.67
N GLY A 338 -20.14 -13.59 -16.48
CA GLY A 338 -21.25 -12.67 -16.16
C GLY A 338 -22.65 -13.03 -16.72
N LEU A 339 -22.84 -14.26 -17.22
CA LEU A 339 -24.07 -14.83 -17.76
C LEU A 339 -25.25 -14.91 -16.77
N TYR A 340 -25.03 -14.97 -15.45
CA TYR A 340 -26.08 -15.22 -14.46
C TYR A 340 -26.42 -14.04 -13.52
N THR A 341 -25.92 -12.81 -13.77
CA THR A 341 -26.19 -11.64 -12.90
C THR A 341 -27.40 -10.81 -13.35
N ASN A 342 -28.40 -10.62 -12.47
CA ASN A 342 -29.44 -9.59 -12.62
C ASN A 342 -29.06 -8.35 -11.81
N THR A 343 -28.86 -7.20 -12.46
CA THR A 343 -28.53 -5.94 -11.76
C THR A 343 -29.77 -5.04 -11.68
N ILE A 344 -30.26 -4.78 -10.46
CA ILE A 344 -31.14 -3.64 -10.16
C ILE A 344 -30.26 -2.56 -9.51
N ALA A 345 -30.03 -1.46 -10.21
CA ALA A 345 -29.32 -0.30 -9.67
C ALA A 345 -30.32 0.83 -9.40
N THR A 346 -30.74 0.98 -8.14
CA THR A 346 -31.51 2.14 -7.68
C THR A 346 -30.52 3.16 -7.12
N VAL A 347 -30.35 4.29 -7.81
CA VAL A 347 -29.47 5.39 -7.37
C VAL A 347 -30.34 6.55 -6.87
N TYR A 348 -30.33 6.82 -5.57
CA TYR A 348 -30.89 8.04 -5.00
C TYR A 348 -29.93 9.21 -5.25
N THR A 349 -30.44 10.33 -5.74
CA THR A 349 -29.70 11.60 -5.78
C THR A 349 -30.52 12.67 -5.08
N SER A 350 -30.03 13.17 -3.95
CA SER A 350 -30.45 14.46 -3.42
C SER A 350 -29.67 15.55 -4.15
N ASN A 351 -30.38 16.53 -4.69
CA ASN A 351 -29.79 17.74 -5.24
C ASN A 351 -30.78 18.90 -5.01
N GLU A 352 -30.46 19.79 -4.08
CA GLU A 352 -30.99 21.16 -4.12
C GLU A 352 -29.95 22.18 -4.58
N SER A 353 -30.28 22.75 -5.73
CA SER A 353 -30.11 24.16 -6.09
C SER A 353 -28.71 24.69 -6.44
N GLY A 354 -28.42 24.61 -7.74
CA GLY A 354 -27.40 25.44 -8.36
C GLY A 354 -27.29 25.19 -9.86
N ARG A 355 -28.22 25.74 -10.64
CA ARG A 355 -28.28 25.65 -12.11
C ARG A 355 -26.90 25.74 -12.78
N LYS A 356 -26.42 24.60 -13.27
CA LYS A 356 -25.68 24.49 -14.53
C LYS A 356 -26.29 23.33 -15.30
N THR A 357 -26.56 23.53 -16.58
CA THR A 357 -26.93 22.48 -17.52
C THR A 357 -25.85 21.41 -17.48
N VAL A 358 -26.14 20.31 -16.79
CA VAL A 358 -25.30 19.12 -16.74
C VAL A 358 -25.56 18.34 -18.02
N HIS A 359 -24.55 18.29 -18.90
CA HIS A 359 -24.43 17.14 -19.78
C HIS A 359 -24.29 15.93 -18.86
N THR A 360 -25.32 15.10 -18.79
CA THR A 360 -25.26 13.82 -18.10
C THR A 360 -24.19 12.97 -18.79
N ARG A 361 -22.96 13.00 -18.29
CA ARG A 361 -21.97 11.96 -18.58
C ARG A 361 -22.52 10.69 -17.93
N ARG A 362 -23.08 9.81 -18.76
CA ARG A 362 -23.14 8.38 -18.44
C ARG A 362 -21.70 7.95 -18.19
N PHE A 363 -21.39 7.45 -16.99
CA PHE A 363 -20.28 6.51 -16.87
C PHE A 363 -20.78 5.23 -17.56
N SER A 364 -20.32 4.98 -18.79
CA SER A 364 -20.51 3.68 -19.41
C SER A 364 -19.60 2.69 -18.70
N ASP A 365 -20.10 1.49 -18.37
CA ASP A 365 -19.27 0.34 -17.93
C ASP A 365 -18.37 -0.20 -19.07
N GLU A 366 -18.13 0.62 -20.11
CA GLU A 366 -17.39 0.32 -21.32
C GLU A 366 -15.95 0.81 -21.15
N ILE A 367 -15.00 -0.12 -21.03
CA ILE A 367 -13.57 0.18 -21.09
C ILE A 367 -13.12 -0.04 -22.52
N PHE A 368 -12.55 0.98 -23.14
CA PHE A 368 -11.99 0.91 -24.48
C PHE A 368 -10.51 0.56 -24.42
N THR A 369 -10.06 -0.33 -25.30
CA THR A 369 -8.64 -0.69 -25.43
C THR A 369 -8.29 -0.88 -26.89
N VAL A 370 -7.01 -0.75 -27.23
CA VAL A 370 -6.53 -0.90 -28.61
C VAL A 370 -5.92 -2.29 -28.77
N GLN A 371 -6.58 -3.15 -29.56
CA GLN A 371 -6.03 -4.42 -29.99
C GLN A 371 -5.01 -4.20 -31.11
N ILE A 372 -3.77 -4.65 -30.92
CA ILE A 372 -2.67 -4.45 -31.89
C ILE A 372 -2.23 -5.73 -32.62
N ALA A 373 -2.56 -6.91 -32.09
CA ALA A 373 -2.21 -8.19 -32.70
C ALA A 373 -3.01 -9.35 -32.07
N THR A 374 -2.91 -10.54 -32.66
CA THR A 374 -3.42 -11.80 -32.08
C THR A 374 -2.42 -12.95 -32.26
N SER A 375 -2.47 -13.98 -31.41
CA SER A 375 -1.63 -15.18 -31.55
C SER A 375 -2.04 -16.11 -32.69
N ALA A 376 -3.15 -15.83 -33.38
CA ALA A 376 -3.54 -16.54 -34.59
C ALA A 376 -2.62 -16.18 -35.78
N GLU A 377 -1.92 -15.06 -35.70
CA GLU A 377 -0.97 -14.59 -36.70
C GLU A 377 0.46 -14.84 -36.21
N ASP A 378 1.28 -15.52 -37.03
CA ASP A 378 2.70 -15.64 -36.73
C ASP A 378 3.37 -14.28 -37.00
N LEU A 379 3.85 -13.65 -35.93
CA LEU A 379 4.40 -12.29 -35.98
C LEU A 379 5.82 -12.30 -36.56
N SER A 380 6.10 -11.33 -37.45
CA SER A 380 7.47 -11.09 -37.91
C SER A 380 8.34 -10.53 -36.78
N ILE A 381 9.66 -10.64 -36.92
CA ILE A 381 10.61 -10.10 -35.92
C ILE A 381 10.43 -8.59 -35.74
N GLU A 382 10.09 -7.88 -36.83
CA GLU A 382 9.83 -6.45 -36.81
C GLU A 382 8.55 -6.11 -36.04
N GLN A 383 7.47 -6.86 -36.25
CA GLN A 383 6.22 -6.70 -35.50
C GLN A 383 6.41 -6.99 -34.01
N ILE A 384 7.17 -8.04 -33.66
CA ILE A 384 7.53 -8.35 -32.27
C ILE A 384 8.29 -7.18 -31.64
N GLY A 385 9.28 -6.62 -32.34
CA GLY A 385 10.06 -5.49 -31.83
C GLY A 385 9.21 -4.24 -31.60
N LYS A 386 8.27 -3.94 -32.52
CA LYS A 386 7.29 -2.86 -32.38
C LYS A 386 6.39 -3.05 -31.17
N ILE A 387 5.76 -4.22 -31.03
CA ILE A 387 4.91 -4.56 -29.86
C ILE A 387 5.68 -4.40 -28.54
N LEU A 388 6.91 -4.90 -28.49
CA LEU A 388 7.71 -4.85 -27.26
C LEU A 388 8.25 -3.45 -26.93
N SER A 389 8.20 -2.51 -27.87
CA SER A 389 8.55 -1.09 -27.66
C SER A 389 7.38 -0.26 -27.12
N ILE A 390 6.14 -0.78 -27.16
CA ILE A 390 4.97 -0.08 -26.64
C ILE A 390 4.90 -0.25 -25.12
N PRO A 391 4.68 0.82 -24.33
CA PRO A 391 4.41 0.69 -22.89
C PRO A 391 3.04 0.03 -22.63
N ASN A 392 2.89 -0.67 -21.50
CA ASN A 392 1.59 -1.16 -21.01
C ASN A 392 0.82 -2.13 -21.94
N VAL A 393 1.53 -2.93 -22.74
CA VAL A 393 0.90 -4.03 -23.49
C VAL A 393 0.43 -5.13 -22.54
N LYS A 394 -0.86 -5.46 -22.62
CA LYS A 394 -1.51 -6.56 -21.89
C LYS A 394 -1.88 -7.71 -22.82
N ILE A 395 -2.05 -8.90 -22.25
CA ILE A 395 -2.57 -10.05 -22.97
C ILE A 395 -3.95 -10.45 -22.43
N LEU A 396 -4.84 -10.82 -23.33
CA LEU A 396 -6.14 -11.41 -23.01
C LEU A 396 -6.25 -12.75 -23.72
N ASN A 397 -6.52 -13.83 -22.99
CA ASN A 397 -6.66 -15.17 -23.55
C ASN A 397 -8.15 -15.56 -23.61
N GLU A 398 -8.71 -15.58 -24.80
CA GLU A 398 -10.09 -16.04 -25.04
C GLU A 398 -10.05 -17.25 -25.97
N SER A 399 -10.65 -18.36 -25.53
CA SER A 399 -10.78 -19.60 -26.34
C SER A 399 -9.47 -20.10 -26.96
N GLY A 400 -8.32 -19.86 -26.30
CA GLY A 400 -6.99 -20.29 -26.77
C GLY A 400 -6.31 -19.33 -27.76
N THR A 401 -6.94 -18.19 -28.07
CA THR A 401 -6.33 -17.08 -28.82
C THR A 401 -5.90 -15.98 -27.86
N ILE A 402 -4.62 -15.59 -27.94
CA ILE A 402 -4.07 -14.48 -27.16
C ILE A 402 -4.22 -13.20 -27.97
N TYR A 403 -4.81 -12.18 -27.37
CA TYR A 403 -4.95 -10.85 -27.93
C TYR A 403 -4.00 -9.90 -27.20
N TYR A 404 -3.31 -9.06 -27.97
CA TYR A 404 -2.42 -8.05 -27.41
C TYR A 404 -3.16 -6.71 -27.40
N LEU A 405 -3.32 -6.15 -26.20
CA LEU A 405 -4.14 -4.98 -25.92
C LEU A 405 -3.26 -3.85 -25.35
N VAL A 406 -3.58 -2.61 -25.70
CA VAL A 406 -2.85 -1.42 -25.26
C VAL A 406 -3.81 -0.43 -24.61
N GLY A 407 -3.51 -0.08 -23.36
CA GLY A 407 -4.26 0.88 -22.56
C GLY A 407 -5.64 0.40 -22.12
N ASP A 408 -6.18 1.08 -21.11
CA ASP A 408 -7.56 0.97 -20.66
C ASP A 408 -8.11 2.41 -20.61
N TYR A 409 -9.15 2.71 -21.39
CA TYR A 409 -9.66 4.07 -21.57
C TYR A 409 -11.16 4.12 -21.24
N ASP A 410 -11.56 5.03 -20.35
CA ASP A 410 -12.96 5.24 -19.98
C ASP A 410 -13.76 6.00 -21.06
N GLU A 411 -13.06 6.61 -22.03
CA GLU A 411 -13.66 7.37 -23.12
C GLU A 411 -13.16 6.83 -24.48
N LEU A 412 -14.10 6.59 -25.40
CA LEU A 412 -13.82 6.06 -26.75
C LEU A 412 -12.82 6.93 -27.52
N GLU A 413 -12.97 8.25 -27.39
CA GLU A 413 -12.12 9.25 -28.05
C GLU A 413 -10.64 9.04 -27.69
N LEU A 414 -10.33 8.76 -26.42
CA LEU A 414 -8.95 8.50 -25.96
C LEU A 414 -8.36 7.22 -26.56
N ALA A 415 -9.18 6.17 -26.72
CA ALA A 415 -8.74 4.94 -27.35
C ALA A 415 -8.49 5.10 -28.85
N ILE A 416 -9.30 5.92 -29.53
CA ILE A 416 -9.10 6.28 -30.94
C ILE A 416 -7.83 7.13 -31.10
N GLU A 417 -7.60 8.09 -30.22
CA GLU A 417 -6.34 8.86 -30.20
C GLU A 417 -5.13 7.94 -30.09
N GLU A 418 -5.14 6.99 -29.15
CA GLU A 418 -4.06 6.03 -28.98
C GLU A 418 -3.89 5.14 -30.23
N LYS A 419 -4.99 4.68 -30.85
CA LYS A 419 -4.95 3.95 -32.13
C LYS A 419 -4.24 4.77 -33.21
N ILE A 420 -4.60 6.04 -33.40
CA ILE A 420 -4.00 6.91 -34.42
C ILE A 420 -2.50 7.12 -34.16
N ILE A 421 -2.10 7.26 -32.89
CA ILE A 421 -0.67 7.35 -32.51
C ILE A 421 0.06 6.07 -32.91
N LEU A 422 -0.48 4.91 -32.58
CA LEU A 422 0.11 3.61 -32.91
C LEU A 422 0.23 3.40 -34.43
N GLU A 423 -0.77 3.81 -35.21
CA GLU A 423 -0.75 3.71 -36.67
C GLU A 423 0.29 4.63 -37.32
N LYS A 424 0.49 5.85 -36.77
CA LYS A 424 1.60 6.73 -37.20
C LYS A 424 2.97 6.11 -36.98
N GLU A 425 3.10 5.27 -35.94
CA GLU A 425 4.30 4.47 -35.65
C GLU A 425 4.35 3.14 -36.44
N GLY A 426 3.36 2.92 -37.33
CA GLY A 426 3.27 1.75 -38.19
C GLY A 426 2.87 0.48 -37.46
N ILE A 427 1.99 0.60 -36.47
CA ILE A 427 1.36 -0.50 -35.72
C ILE A 427 -0.14 -0.43 -35.98
N GLU A 428 -0.67 -1.41 -36.70
CA GLU A 428 -2.10 -1.49 -36.98
C GLU A 428 -2.86 -1.77 -35.68
N GLY A 429 -3.89 -0.98 -35.40
CA GLY A 429 -4.68 -1.07 -34.17
C GLY A 429 -6.17 -1.14 -34.47
N LYS A 430 -6.89 -1.90 -33.64
CA LYS A 430 -8.36 -1.92 -33.64
C LYS A 430 -8.85 -1.56 -32.25
N VAL A 431 -9.60 -0.47 -32.13
CA VAL A 431 -10.29 -0.14 -30.88
C VAL A 431 -11.36 -1.21 -30.64
N ILE A 432 -11.36 -1.77 -29.45
CA ILE A 432 -12.38 -2.68 -28.95
C ILE A 432 -12.96 -2.07 -27.67
N GLY A 433 -14.29 -2.08 -27.56
CA GLY A 433 -14.97 -1.80 -26.31
C GLY A 433 -15.13 -3.10 -25.53
N LEU A 434 -14.92 -3.04 -24.23
CA LEU A 434 -15.18 -4.15 -23.31
C LEU A 434 -16.31 -3.70 -22.39
N GLU A 435 -17.49 -4.31 -22.54
CA GLU A 435 -18.61 -4.16 -21.60
C GLU A 435 -18.78 -5.51 -20.91
N LYS A 436 -18.71 -5.53 -19.57
CA LYS A 436 -18.84 -6.76 -18.77
C LYS A 436 -17.89 -7.90 -19.20
N GLY A 437 -16.72 -7.54 -19.78
CA GLY A 437 -15.71 -8.50 -20.24
C GLY A 437 -15.94 -9.10 -21.63
N GLU A 438 -17.07 -8.79 -22.29
CA GLU A 438 -17.32 -9.16 -23.67
C GLU A 438 -16.92 -8.05 -24.64
N ARG A 439 -16.40 -8.44 -25.80
CA ARG A 439 -15.98 -7.51 -26.86
C ARG A 439 -17.18 -6.96 -27.58
N ILE A 440 -17.29 -5.63 -27.60
CA ILE A 440 -18.25 -4.92 -28.43
C ILE A 440 -17.56 -4.38 -29.67
N ALA A 441 -18.23 -4.55 -30.81
CA ALA A 441 -17.86 -3.83 -32.02
C ALA A 441 -18.20 -2.34 -31.84
N VAL A 442 -17.18 -1.50 -31.82
CA VAL A 442 -17.25 -0.05 -31.55
C VAL A 442 -17.98 0.77 -32.64
N GLY A 443 -18.61 0.08 -33.60
CA GLY A 443 -19.62 0.63 -34.50
C GLY A 443 -19.12 1.70 -35.49
N GLN A 444 -20.09 2.38 -36.10
CA GLN A 444 -19.90 3.47 -37.07
C GLN A 444 -19.34 4.75 -36.42
N ILE A 445 -19.56 4.93 -35.12
CA ILE A 445 -19.17 6.12 -34.35
C ILE A 445 -17.66 6.25 -34.24
N ALA A 446 -16.94 5.14 -34.04
CA ALA A 446 -15.47 5.15 -34.02
C ALA A 446 -14.88 5.56 -35.38
N ILE A 447 -15.55 5.22 -36.48
CA ILE A 447 -15.12 5.57 -37.84
C ILE A 447 -15.29 7.08 -38.08
N GLU A 448 -16.43 7.66 -37.65
CA GLU A 448 -16.69 9.10 -37.79
C GLU A 448 -15.69 9.94 -36.97
N ILE A 449 -15.41 9.55 -35.73
CA ILE A 449 -14.42 10.25 -34.88
C ILE A 449 -13.02 10.16 -35.48
N GLU A 450 -12.63 8.98 -35.99
CA GLU A 450 -11.34 8.79 -36.64
C GLU A 450 -11.18 9.66 -37.92
N GLU A 451 -12.24 9.80 -38.71
CA GLU A 451 -12.28 10.71 -39.88
C GLU A 451 -12.12 12.19 -39.47
N ASP A 452 -12.71 12.62 -38.35
CA ASP A 452 -12.60 13.99 -37.83
C ASP A 452 -11.16 14.35 -37.40
N TYR A 453 -10.45 13.42 -36.75
CA TYR A 453 -9.02 13.60 -36.42
C TYR A 453 -8.13 13.60 -37.67
N LEU A 454 -8.38 12.71 -38.63
CA LEU A 454 -7.59 12.62 -39.87
C LEU A 454 -7.82 13.79 -40.83
N SER A 455 -9.00 14.42 -40.79
CA SER A 455 -9.35 15.59 -41.59
C SER A 455 -8.86 16.91 -40.98
N GLY A 456 -8.30 16.89 -39.77
CA GLY A 456 -7.76 18.07 -39.08
C GLY A 456 -8.83 19.01 -38.51
N VAL A 457 -10.04 18.50 -38.29
CA VAL A 457 -11.13 19.23 -37.62
C VAL A 457 -10.87 19.34 -36.11
N ILE A 458 -10.17 18.35 -35.54
CA ILE A 458 -9.76 18.27 -34.14
C ILE A 458 -8.23 18.22 -34.07
N ASP A 459 -7.61 19.12 -33.29
CA ASP A 459 -6.16 19.13 -33.09
C ASP A 459 -5.72 17.98 -32.19
N MET A 460 -4.76 17.19 -32.65
CA MET A 460 -4.21 16.06 -31.90
C MET A 460 -3.22 16.55 -30.83
N PRO A 461 -3.29 16.06 -29.58
CA PRO A 461 -2.39 16.50 -28.52
C PRO A 461 -0.92 16.18 -28.85
N GLU A 462 0.00 17.12 -28.60
CA GLU A 462 1.45 16.90 -28.72
C GLU A 462 1.92 15.93 -27.61
N ARG A 463 1.92 14.64 -27.90
CA ARG A 463 2.56 13.60 -27.07
C ARG A 463 3.96 13.29 -27.60
N SER A 464 4.92 13.05 -26.71
CA SER A 464 6.26 12.57 -27.07
C SER A 464 6.16 11.27 -27.87
N SER A 465 6.93 11.12 -28.96
CA SER A 465 6.90 9.91 -29.77
C SER A 465 7.25 8.67 -28.93
N ILE A 466 6.45 7.62 -29.09
CA ILE A 466 6.73 6.30 -28.49
C ILE A 466 8.07 5.77 -29.03
N SER A 467 8.48 6.20 -30.23
CA SER A 467 9.72 5.80 -30.90
C SER A 467 10.99 6.03 -30.09
N ASP A 468 11.04 7.09 -29.29
CA ASP A 468 12.29 7.56 -28.67
C ASP A 468 12.50 7.00 -27.26
N GLN A 469 11.46 6.42 -26.66
CA GLN A 469 11.51 5.84 -25.33
C GLN A 469 12.21 4.46 -25.34
N ILE A 470 13.00 4.21 -24.30
CA ILE A 470 13.59 2.88 -24.06
C ILE A 470 12.68 2.12 -23.13
N ILE A 471 12.23 0.95 -23.57
CA ILE A 471 11.46 0.02 -22.73
C ILE A 471 12.34 -1.18 -22.39
N TYR A 472 12.58 -1.37 -21.09
CA TYR A 472 13.22 -2.55 -20.52
C TYR A 472 12.16 -3.59 -20.15
N ARG A 473 12.44 -4.85 -20.47
CA ARG A 473 11.61 -6.00 -20.12
C ARG A 473 12.47 -7.16 -19.65
N VAL A 474 11.89 -8.11 -18.93
CA VAL A 474 12.58 -9.34 -18.54
C VAL A 474 12.13 -10.47 -19.45
N GLN A 475 13.02 -10.96 -20.31
CA GLN A 475 12.76 -12.14 -21.11
C GLN A 475 13.08 -13.38 -20.30
N ILE A 476 12.07 -14.22 -20.06
CA ILE A 476 12.15 -15.47 -19.32
C ILE A 476 12.80 -16.54 -20.20
N GLY A 477 12.37 -16.62 -21.45
CA GLY A 477 12.90 -17.59 -22.39
C GLY A 477 12.24 -17.54 -23.76
N ALA A 478 12.85 -18.26 -24.71
CA ALA A 478 12.29 -18.53 -26.02
C ALA A 478 12.27 -20.04 -26.26
N PHE A 479 11.10 -20.60 -26.51
CA PHE A 479 10.87 -22.04 -26.60
C PHE A 479 10.25 -22.40 -27.95
N THR A 480 10.70 -23.50 -28.55
CA THR A 480 10.15 -24.02 -29.81
C THR A 480 8.76 -24.64 -29.63
N HIS A 481 8.42 -24.99 -28.39
CA HIS A 481 7.11 -25.50 -28.01
C HIS A 481 6.52 -24.53 -26.98
N PRO A 482 5.24 -24.14 -27.13
CA PRO A 482 4.55 -23.35 -26.13
C PRO A 482 4.57 -24.05 -24.76
N LEU A 483 4.74 -23.25 -23.71
CA LEU A 483 4.66 -23.67 -22.32
C LEU A 483 3.27 -23.34 -21.78
N SER A 484 2.82 -24.12 -20.81
CA SER A 484 1.55 -23.91 -20.13
C SER A 484 1.59 -22.61 -19.32
N MET A 485 0.54 -21.77 -19.46
CA MET A 485 0.51 -20.44 -18.83
C MET A 485 0.62 -20.49 -17.31
N ASN A 486 0.13 -21.56 -16.69
CA ASN A 486 0.16 -21.75 -15.25
C ASN A 486 1.58 -21.87 -14.66
N ILE A 487 2.59 -22.23 -15.46
CA ILE A 487 4.00 -22.23 -15.02
C ILE A 487 4.43 -20.81 -14.61
N PHE A 488 3.82 -19.81 -15.23
CA PHE A 488 4.07 -18.39 -14.98
C PHE A 488 3.13 -17.78 -13.93
N ASP A 489 2.32 -18.58 -13.23
CA ASP A 489 1.48 -18.07 -12.12
C ASP A 489 2.37 -17.41 -11.06
N GLY A 490 2.11 -16.17 -10.66
CA GLY A 490 3.01 -15.43 -9.74
C GLY A 490 4.18 -14.72 -10.41
N VAL A 491 4.45 -14.96 -11.70
CA VAL A 491 5.42 -14.16 -12.48
C VAL A 491 4.82 -12.81 -12.88
N GLY A 492 3.49 -12.71 -13.04
CA GLY A 492 2.74 -11.46 -13.34
C GLY A 492 3.03 -10.83 -14.70
N ASP A 493 2.08 -10.07 -15.25
CA ASP A 493 2.20 -9.24 -16.48
C ASP A 493 2.96 -9.93 -17.63
N MET A 494 2.49 -11.12 -17.97
CA MET A 494 3.11 -11.96 -18.98
C MET A 494 2.82 -11.45 -20.39
N ILE A 495 3.83 -11.49 -21.24
CA ILE A 495 3.72 -11.25 -22.68
C ILE A 495 4.27 -12.47 -23.40
N VAL A 496 3.42 -13.11 -24.20
CA VAL A 496 3.76 -14.33 -24.94
C VAL A 496 3.67 -14.03 -26.42
N LEU A 497 4.78 -14.04 -27.15
CA LEU A 497 4.82 -13.71 -28.58
C LEU A 497 5.31 -14.90 -29.39
N LYS A 498 4.51 -15.33 -30.36
CA LYS A 498 4.88 -16.40 -31.30
C LYS A 498 5.46 -15.79 -32.57
N GLY A 499 6.72 -16.08 -32.85
CA GLY A 499 7.40 -15.60 -34.04
C GLY A 499 7.28 -16.56 -35.23
N GLN A 500 7.39 -16.01 -36.44
CA GLN A 500 7.53 -16.78 -37.69
C GLN A 500 8.77 -17.69 -37.71
N ASP A 501 9.72 -17.47 -36.80
CA ASP A 501 10.89 -18.31 -36.59
C ASP A 501 10.60 -19.60 -35.81
N GLY A 502 9.33 -19.86 -35.48
CA GLY A 502 8.90 -21.03 -34.72
C GLY A 502 9.26 -20.96 -33.23
N LEU A 503 9.68 -19.80 -32.73
CA LEU A 503 9.97 -19.57 -31.32
C LEU A 503 8.85 -18.79 -30.66
N THR A 504 8.38 -19.30 -29.52
CA THR A 504 7.49 -18.58 -28.60
C THR A 504 8.32 -17.93 -27.51
N ARG A 505 8.26 -16.60 -27.41
CA ARG A 505 9.02 -15.78 -26.47
C ARG A 505 8.12 -15.39 -25.30
N TYR A 506 8.64 -15.56 -24.09
CA TYR A 506 7.96 -15.22 -22.85
C TYR A 506 8.70 -14.08 -22.18
N LEU A 507 8.01 -12.96 -21.98
CA LEU A 507 8.52 -11.76 -21.34
C LEU A 507 7.59 -11.33 -20.21
N THR A 508 8.09 -10.54 -19.27
CA THR A 508 7.29 -9.92 -18.21
C THR A 508 7.73 -8.47 -18.00
N GLY A 509 6.75 -7.64 -17.63
CA GLY A 509 6.92 -6.25 -17.23
C GLY A 509 7.23 -5.30 -18.38
N SER A 510 7.09 -4.01 -18.10
CA SER A 510 7.37 -2.88 -19.00
C SER A 510 7.93 -1.75 -18.16
N TYR A 511 9.23 -1.47 -18.28
CA TYR A 511 9.93 -0.54 -17.40
C TYR A 511 10.67 0.52 -18.22
N ASP A 512 10.61 1.77 -17.77
CA ASP A 512 11.40 2.88 -18.32
C ASP A 512 12.85 2.88 -17.77
N ASN A 513 13.08 2.10 -16.70
CA ASN A 513 14.36 2.02 -16.01
C ASN A 513 14.85 0.56 -15.83
N ILE A 514 16.14 0.34 -16.13
CA ILE A 514 16.83 -0.94 -15.91
C ILE A 514 16.80 -1.43 -14.46
N GLN A 515 16.78 -0.55 -13.44
CA GLN A 515 16.75 -0.99 -12.05
C GLN A 515 15.42 -1.69 -11.70
N GLN A 516 14.29 -1.20 -12.25
CA GLN A 516 12.99 -1.87 -12.09
C GLN A 516 12.99 -3.23 -12.80
N ALA A 517 13.54 -3.28 -14.03
CA ALA A 517 13.70 -4.54 -14.76
C ALA A 517 14.64 -5.52 -14.04
N ALA A 518 15.68 -5.03 -13.35
CA ALA A 518 16.59 -5.86 -12.57
C ALA A 518 15.91 -6.42 -11.31
N SER A 519 15.11 -5.60 -10.61
CA SER A 519 14.27 -6.08 -9.50
C SER A 519 13.33 -7.18 -9.97
N ARG A 520 12.61 -6.95 -11.09
CA ARG A 520 11.71 -7.95 -11.66
C ARG A 520 12.44 -9.23 -12.07
N LYS A 521 13.66 -9.11 -12.59
CA LYS A 521 14.48 -10.28 -12.94
C LYS A 521 14.75 -11.15 -11.70
N ILE A 522 14.97 -10.57 -10.51
CA ILE A 522 15.18 -11.35 -9.28
C ILE A 522 13.95 -12.20 -8.98
N ASP A 523 12.75 -11.63 -9.06
CA ASP A 523 11.49 -12.37 -8.84
C ASP A 523 11.37 -13.57 -9.81
N VAL A 524 11.66 -13.33 -11.09
CA VAL A 524 11.63 -14.36 -12.14
C VAL A 524 12.65 -15.48 -11.87
N LEU A 525 13.84 -15.14 -11.38
CA LEU A 525 14.87 -16.11 -11.00
C LEU A 525 14.42 -16.94 -9.79
N LEU A 526 13.80 -16.32 -8.79
CA LEU A 526 13.25 -16.99 -7.61
C LEU A 526 12.14 -17.98 -7.99
N GLU A 527 11.34 -17.66 -9.01
CA GLU A 527 10.34 -18.56 -9.59
C GLU A 527 10.96 -19.76 -10.34
N GLY A 528 12.29 -19.78 -10.54
CA GLY A 528 13.03 -20.92 -11.12
C GLY A 528 13.44 -20.78 -12.57
N PHE A 529 13.23 -19.61 -13.17
CA PHE A 529 13.63 -19.33 -14.55
C PHE A 529 15.04 -18.72 -14.59
N GLU A 530 16.05 -19.55 -14.32
CA GLU A 530 17.46 -19.13 -14.19
C GLU A 530 18.03 -18.46 -15.45
N GLY A 531 17.49 -18.82 -16.62
CA GLY A 531 17.87 -18.23 -17.90
C GLY A 531 17.29 -16.85 -18.18
N ALA A 532 16.58 -16.22 -17.24
CA ALA A 532 15.94 -14.93 -17.46
C ALA A 532 16.96 -13.78 -17.58
N PHE A 533 16.75 -12.89 -18.57
CA PHE A 533 17.63 -11.75 -18.80
C PHE A 533 16.86 -10.48 -19.22
N ILE A 534 17.47 -9.33 -18.99
CA ILE A 534 16.90 -8.03 -19.35
C ILE A 534 17.11 -7.78 -20.83
N VAL A 535 16.07 -7.29 -21.50
CA VAL A 535 16.08 -6.84 -22.89
C VAL A 535 15.63 -5.40 -22.95
N ALA A 536 16.17 -4.63 -23.89
CA ALA A 536 15.82 -3.24 -24.13
C ALA A 536 15.31 -3.06 -25.56
N TYR A 537 14.26 -2.28 -25.72
CA TYR A 537 13.64 -1.94 -27.00
C TYR A 537 13.54 -0.42 -27.15
N ARG A 538 13.79 0.07 -28.36
CA ARG A 538 13.61 1.48 -28.75
C ARG A 538 13.19 1.52 -30.21
N GLY A 539 12.15 2.30 -30.55
CA GLY A 539 11.72 2.51 -31.95
C GLY A 539 11.42 1.22 -32.71
N GLY A 540 10.80 0.23 -32.05
CA GLY A 540 10.45 -1.05 -32.65
C GLY A 540 11.60 -2.03 -32.84
N LYS A 541 12.80 -1.70 -32.33
CA LYS A 541 14.00 -2.55 -32.47
C LYS A 541 14.56 -2.90 -31.10
N ARG A 542 15.05 -4.13 -30.99
CA ARG A 542 15.87 -4.53 -29.84
C ARG A 542 17.21 -3.81 -29.93
N ILE A 543 17.58 -3.11 -28.86
CA ILE A 543 18.89 -2.45 -28.72
C ILE A 543 19.73 -3.18 -27.67
N SER A 544 21.05 -3.00 -27.72
CA SER A 544 21.91 -3.52 -26.66
C SER A 544 21.73 -2.72 -25.36
N LEU A 545 22.07 -3.31 -24.21
CA LEU A 545 22.04 -2.58 -22.94
C LEU A 545 23.08 -1.43 -22.90
N GLU A 546 24.15 -1.57 -23.68
CA GLU A 546 25.17 -0.53 -23.88
C GLU A 546 24.60 0.66 -24.68
N GLU A 547 23.90 0.40 -25.79
CA GLU A 547 23.18 1.41 -26.59
C GLU A 547 22.04 2.08 -25.79
N ALA A 548 21.51 1.37 -24.79
CA ALA A 548 20.54 1.89 -23.84
C ALA A 548 21.17 2.76 -22.72
N GLY A 549 22.48 3.03 -22.78
CA GLY A 549 23.19 3.91 -21.84
C GLY A 549 23.65 3.24 -20.53
N ASN A 550 23.48 1.91 -20.41
CA ASN A 550 23.83 1.18 -19.19
C ASN A 550 25.12 0.39 -19.39
N VAL A 551 26.23 0.94 -18.90
CA VAL A 551 27.54 0.28 -18.88
C VAL A 551 27.75 -0.39 -17.52
N THR A 552 27.31 -1.63 -17.39
CA THR A 552 27.92 -2.58 -16.45
C THR A 552 27.94 -3.99 -17.04
N SER A 553 29.17 -4.39 -17.38
CA SER A 553 29.74 -5.74 -17.35
C SER A 553 29.27 -6.77 -18.38
N ASN A 554 30.24 -7.10 -19.25
CA ASN A 554 30.40 -8.38 -19.92
C ASN A 554 29.98 -9.58 -19.04
N VAL A 555 28.73 -10.00 -19.19
CA VAL A 555 28.35 -11.39 -18.97
C VAL A 555 27.90 -11.88 -20.34
N SER A 556 28.83 -12.53 -21.06
CA SER A 556 28.43 -13.43 -22.14
C SER A 556 27.33 -14.33 -21.60
N PRO A 557 26.23 -14.57 -22.34
CA PRO A 557 25.29 -15.62 -21.97
C PRO A 557 26.05 -16.94 -22.11
N VAL A 558 26.71 -17.36 -21.04
CA VAL A 558 27.03 -18.77 -20.83
C VAL A 558 25.67 -19.46 -20.95
N ALA A 559 25.60 -20.51 -21.78
CA ALA A 559 24.41 -21.34 -21.91
C ALA A 559 24.11 -21.96 -20.53
N GLN A 560 23.41 -21.22 -19.68
CA GLN A 560 22.78 -21.73 -18.49
C GLN A 560 21.45 -22.36 -18.93
N ASP A 561 21.07 -23.45 -18.27
CA ASP A 561 19.78 -24.07 -18.47
C ASP A 561 18.70 -23.00 -18.34
N LYS A 562 17.77 -22.91 -19.31
CA LYS A 562 16.72 -21.86 -19.33
C LYS A 562 15.82 -21.93 -18.09
N VAL A 563 15.77 -23.10 -17.47
CA VAL A 563 14.91 -23.47 -16.35
C VAL A 563 15.73 -24.31 -15.38
N ASN A 564 15.55 -24.09 -14.08
CA ASN A 564 16.21 -24.92 -13.07
C ASN A 564 15.62 -26.34 -13.07
N LYS A 565 16.39 -27.31 -13.57
CA LYS A 565 15.98 -28.71 -13.68
C LYS A 565 15.68 -29.38 -12.33
N SER A 566 16.33 -28.95 -11.25
CA SER A 566 16.07 -29.49 -9.90
C SER A 566 14.67 -29.17 -9.38
N LYS A 567 14.01 -28.15 -9.94
CA LYS A 567 12.62 -27.79 -9.61
C LYS A 567 11.59 -28.60 -10.41
N ILE A 568 12.01 -29.45 -11.34
CA ILE A 568 11.15 -30.34 -12.10
C ILE A 568 11.03 -31.66 -11.34
N ARG A 569 9.81 -32.08 -11.01
CA ARG A 569 9.54 -33.31 -10.28
C ARG A 569 8.36 -34.05 -10.88
N PHE A 570 8.40 -35.38 -10.87
CA PHE A 570 7.28 -36.24 -11.28
C PHE A 570 6.51 -36.71 -10.04
N LYS A 571 5.18 -36.70 -10.12
CA LYS A 571 4.29 -37.16 -9.04
C LYS A 571 3.18 -38.01 -9.62
N VAL A 572 2.58 -38.89 -8.81
CA VAL A 572 1.44 -39.71 -9.23
C VAL A 572 0.16 -39.08 -8.72
N GLN A 573 -0.74 -38.65 -9.61
CA GLN A 573 -2.06 -38.21 -9.22
C GLN A 573 -2.96 -39.42 -9.00
N VAL A 574 -3.51 -39.56 -7.80
CA VAL A 574 -4.39 -40.67 -7.39
C VAL A 574 -5.87 -40.28 -7.33
N GLY A 575 -6.17 -38.99 -7.42
CA GLY A 575 -7.54 -38.50 -7.49
C GLY A 575 -7.63 -36.99 -7.72
N ALA A 576 -8.78 -36.54 -8.22
CA ALA A 576 -9.11 -35.14 -8.40
C ALA A 576 -10.61 -34.93 -8.13
N TYR A 577 -10.94 -34.08 -7.17
CA TYR A 577 -12.31 -33.90 -6.69
C TYR A 577 -12.66 -32.42 -6.65
N LYS A 578 -13.82 -32.04 -7.20
CA LYS A 578 -14.36 -30.68 -7.14
C LYS A 578 -14.89 -30.35 -5.74
N ASP A 579 -15.49 -31.36 -5.09
CA ASP A 579 -16.15 -31.25 -3.79
C ASP A 579 -15.47 -32.12 -2.71
N LYS A 580 -16.17 -32.41 -1.61
CA LYS A 580 -15.67 -33.26 -0.52
C LYS A 580 -15.34 -34.65 -1.05
N ILE A 581 -14.16 -35.16 -0.69
CA ILE A 581 -13.72 -36.51 -1.03
C ILE A 581 -14.70 -37.52 -0.42
N PRO A 582 -15.16 -38.52 -1.17
CA PRO A 582 -15.91 -39.64 -0.62
C PRO A 582 -15.14 -40.34 0.52
N ALA A 583 -15.82 -40.65 1.64
CA ALA A 583 -15.19 -41.19 2.85
C ALA A 583 -14.40 -42.49 2.60
N ASN A 584 -14.90 -43.34 1.68
CA ASN A 584 -14.23 -44.59 1.29
C ASN A 584 -12.89 -44.37 0.57
N ILE A 585 -12.74 -43.26 -0.16
CA ILE A 585 -11.47 -42.89 -0.81
C ILE A 585 -10.51 -42.27 0.21
N MET A 586 -11.04 -41.51 1.18
CA MET A 586 -10.24 -40.92 2.26
C MET A 586 -9.51 -41.99 3.08
N ASP A 587 -10.18 -43.10 3.41
CA ASP A 587 -9.57 -44.23 4.13
C ASP A 587 -8.41 -44.87 3.33
N GLN A 588 -8.55 -44.95 2.01
CA GLN A 588 -7.48 -45.46 1.14
C GLN A 588 -6.30 -44.48 1.08
N PHE A 589 -6.54 -43.17 1.03
CA PHE A 589 -5.49 -42.14 1.07
C PHE A 589 -4.72 -42.12 2.40
N ILE A 590 -5.41 -42.35 3.52
CA ILE A 590 -4.76 -42.51 4.84
C ILE A 590 -3.87 -43.75 4.85
N THR A 591 -4.29 -44.83 4.19
CA THR A 591 -3.57 -46.10 4.14
C THR A 591 -2.26 -46.01 3.34
N ILE A 592 -2.27 -45.32 2.19
CA ILE A 592 -1.04 -45.08 1.39
C ILE A 592 -0.06 -44.18 2.16
N GLY A 593 -0.58 -43.18 2.88
CA GLY A 593 0.24 -42.14 3.51
C GLY A 593 0.90 -41.21 2.49
N ASN A 594 1.47 -40.08 2.96
CA ASN A 594 2.20 -39.11 2.13
C ASN A 594 1.43 -38.50 0.93
N VAL A 595 0.10 -38.52 0.95
CA VAL A 595 -0.73 -37.86 -0.06
C VAL A 595 -0.72 -36.34 0.17
N LYS A 596 -0.19 -35.58 -0.79
CA LYS A 596 -0.22 -34.11 -0.79
C LYS A 596 -1.41 -33.61 -1.61
N THR A 597 -2.03 -32.53 -1.17
CA THR A 597 -3.14 -31.89 -1.89
C THR A 597 -2.68 -30.63 -2.61
N VAL A 598 -3.16 -30.43 -3.83
CA VAL A 598 -2.98 -29.19 -4.60
C VAL A 598 -4.34 -28.77 -5.13
N ARG A 599 -4.81 -27.59 -4.75
CA ARG A 599 -6.07 -27.03 -5.25
C ARG A 599 -5.80 -26.14 -6.45
N GLN A 600 -6.43 -26.43 -7.58
CA GLN A 600 -6.28 -25.67 -8.82
C GLN A 600 -7.62 -25.63 -9.58
N SER A 601 -8.06 -24.43 -9.98
CA SER A 601 -9.31 -24.23 -10.75
C SER A 601 -10.55 -24.89 -10.12
N GLY A 602 -10.70 -24.77 -8.80
CA GLY A 602 -11.83 -25.36 -8.06
C GLY A 602 -11.76 -26.87 -7.83
N ILE A 603 -10.69 -27.55 -8.30
CA ILE A 603 -10.49 -28.99 -8.14
C ILE A 603 -9.33 -29.24 -7.18
N THR A 604 -9.54 -30.09 -6.18
CA THR A 604 -8.48 -30.57 -5.29
C THR A 604 -7.88 -31.85 -5.86
N ARG A 605 -6.61 -31.79 -6.25
CA ARG A 605 -5.84 -32.92 -6.77
C ARG A 605 -5.01 -33.54 -5.65
N TYR A 606 -4.96 -34.88 -5.62
CA TYR A 606 -4.29 -35.69 -4.61
C TYR A 606 -3.09 -36.36 -5.26
N LEU A 607 -1.90 -36.03 -4.76
CA LEU A 607 -0.62 -36.39 -5.36
C LEU A 607 0.20 -37.24 -4.40
N VAL A 608 0.79 -38.31 -4.92
CA VAL A 608 1.65 -39.24 -4.19
C VAL A 608 3.06 -39.18 -4.77
N GLY A 609 4.03 -39.18 -3.86
CA GLY A 609 5.45 -39.21 -4.20
C GLY A 609 5.99 -37.89 -4.73
N ASP A 610 7.31 -37.87 -4.90
CA ASP A 610 8.07 -36.73 -5.38
C ASP A 610 9.36 -37.24 -6.01
N TYR A 611 9.36 -37.48 -7.32
CA TYR A 611 10.41 -38.23 -8.03
C TYR A 611 11.20 -37.34 -8.98
N GLU A 612 12.49 -37.62 -9.16
CA GLU A 612 13.35 -36.85 -10.07
C GLU A 612 13.23 -37.34 -11.52
N SER A 613 12.83 -38.59 -11.72
CA SER A 613 12.69 -39.20 -13.04
C SER A 613 11.30 -39.79 -13.28
N TYR A 614 10.91 -39.83 -14.56
CA TYR A 614 9.67 -40.47 -14.99
C TYR A 614 9.65 -41.97 -14.65
N ASP A 615 10.79 -42.66 -14.71
CA ASP A 615 10.87 -44.10 -14.45
C ASP A 615 10.66 -44.46 -12.97
N GLU A 616 11.12 -43.60 -12.05
CA GLU A 616 10.82 -43.71 -10.62
C GLU A 616 9.31 -43.55 -10.36
N ALA A 617 8.71 -42.48 -10.88
CA ALA A 617 7.27 -42.24 -10.76
C ALA A 617 6.44 -43.37 -11.40
N ARG A 618 6.94 -43.97 -12.48
CA ARG A 618 6.31 -45.12 -13.14
C ARG A 618 6.36 -46.39 -12.31
N SER A 619 7.42 -46.58 -11.53
CA SER A 619 7.52 -47.70 -10.60
C SER A 619 6.49 -47.55 -9.48
N GLU A 620 6.34 -46.34 -8.93
CA GLU A 620 5.31 -46.06 -7.93
C GLU A 620 3.89 -46.21 -8.49
N LEU A 621 3.63 -45.70 -9.69
CA LEU A 621 2.32 -45.80 -10.34
C LEU A 621 1.84 -47.26 -10.40
N LYS A 622 2.74 -48.20 -10.73
CA LYS A 622 2.40 -49.63 -10.78
C LYS A 622 1.99 -50.17 -9.40
N ASN A 623 2.67 -49.75 -8.34
CA ASN A 623 2.33 -50.16 -6.98
C ASN A 623 0.95 -49.63 -6.58
N LEU A 624 0.70 -48.34 -6.80
CA LEU A 624 -0.59 -47.71 -6.49
C LEU A 624 -1.75 -48.33 -7.29
N GLN A 625 -1.52 -48.71 -8.55
CA GLN A 625 -2.52 -49.43 -9.35
C GLN A 625 -2.84 -50.81 -8.77
N THR A 626 -1.87 -51.53 -8.20
CA THR A 626 -2.11 -52.81 -7.51
C THR A 626 -2.83 -52.65 -6.16
N GLU A 627 -2.74 -51.47 -5.54
CA GLU A 627 -3.38 -51.12 -4.27
C GLU A 627 -4.81 -50.57 -4.43
N GLY A 628 -5.31 -50.47 -5.67
CA GLY A 628 -6.70 -50.09 -5.95
C GLY A 628 -6.89 -48.75 -6.69
N PHE A 629 -5.81 -48.05 -7.03
CA PHE A 629 -5.86 -46.79 -7.77
C PHE A 629 -5.67 -47.00 -9.28
N SER A 630 -6.62 -47.68 -9.91
CA SER A 630 -6.55 -48.00 -11.35
C SER A 630 -6.42 -46.77 -12.26
N ASP A 631 -7.03 -45.66 -11.84
CA ASP A 631 -7.13 -44.43 -12.61
C ASP A 631 -5.99 -43.45 -12.32
N ALA A 632 -5.01 -43.87 -11.50
CA ALA A 632 -3.83 -43.07 -11.22
C ALA A 632 -2.99 -42.86 -12.49
N PHE A 633 -2.37 -41.68 -12.60
CA PHE A 633 -1.46 -41.36 -13.68
C PHE A 633 -0.35 -40.40 -13.22
N ILE A 634 0.75 -40.38 -13.96
CA ILE A 634 1.90 -39.52 -13.65
C ILE A 634 1.60 -38.10 -14.15
N ILE A 635 2.01 -37.12 -13.37
CA ILE A 635 2.05 -35.71 -13.75
C ILE A 635 3.46 -35.16 -13.56
N GLY A 636 3.77 -34.09 -14.27
CA GLY A 636 4.94 -33.27 -14.00
C GLY A 636 4.61 -32.15 -13.03
N THR A 637 5.61 -31.64 -12.33
CA THR A 637 5.52 -30.39 -11.59
C THR A 637 6.77 -29.56 -11.83
N PHE A 638 6.62 -28.25 -11.95
CA PHE A 638 7.72 -27.29 -12.00
C PHE A 638 7.51 -26.22 -10.93
N ASN A 639 8.47 -26.08 -10.01
CA ASN A 639 8.36 -25.18 -8.85
C ASN A 639 7.03 -25.39 -8.08
N ASN A 640 6.63 -26.66 -7.89
CA ASN A 640 5.35 -27.10 -7.31
C ASN A 640 4.07 -26.84 -8.13
N LYS A 641 4.15 -26.24 -9.32
CA LYS A 641 3.01 -26.04 -10.23
C LYS A 641 2.84 -27.24 -11.14
N ILE A 642 1.60 -27.70 -11.32
CA ILE A 642 1.29 -28.91 -12.10
C ILE A 642 1.49 -28.64 -13.59
N ILE A 643 2.22 -29.50 -14.28
CA ILE A 643 2.45 -29.45 -15.73
C ILE A 643 2.22 -30.83 -16.34
N SER A 644 2.05 -30.89 -17.66
CA SER A 644 1.92 -32.18 -18.32
C SER A 644 3.23 -32.98 -18.22
N VAL A 645 3.15 -34.31 -18.24
CA VAL A 645 4.34 -35.16 -18.25
C VAL A 645 5.22 -34.83 -19.46
N GLU A 646 4.61 -34.70 -20.64
CA GLU A 646 5.32 -34.37 -21.87
C GLU A 646 6.11 -33.05 -21.74
N GLU A 647 5.50 -32.04 -21.12
CA GLU A 647 6.13 -30.75 -20.86
C GLU A 647 7.30 -30.88 -19.86
N ALA A 648 7.13 -31.63 -18.77
CA ALA A 648 8.20 -31.88 -17.81
C ALA A 648 9.41 -32.61 -18.44
N THR A 649 9.16 -33.63 -19.27
CA THR A 649 10.23 -34.35 -19.97
C THR A 649 10.97 -33.43 -20.94
N LYS A 650 10.24 -32.60 -21.71
CA LYS A 650 10.83 -31.62 -22.62
C LYS A 650 11.66 -30.56 -21.92
N LEU A 651 11.28 -30.15 -20.71
CA LEU A 651 12.04 -29.20 -19.89
C LEU A 651 13.34 -29.82 -19.31
N LEU A 652 13.42 -31.14 -19.17
CA LEU A 652 14.64 -31.85 -18.76
C LEU A 652 15.61 -32.12 -19.91
N GLU A 653 15.10 -32.28 -21.14
CA GLU A 653 15.89 -32.57 -22.35
C GLU A 653 16.69 -31.37 -22.90
N LYS A 654 16.37 -30.14 -22.48
CA LYS A 654 16.97 -28.88 -22.97
C LYS A 654 17.63 -28.09 -21.87
#